data_AF-A0A2G4I1D4-F1
#
_entry.id   AF-A0A2G4I1D4-F1
#
_cell.length_a   1.000
_cell.length_b   1.000
_cell.length_c   1.000
_cell.angle_alpha   90.00
_cell.angle_beta   90.00
_cell.angle_gamma   90.00
#
_symmetry.space_group_name_H-M   'P 1'
#
loop_
_entity.id
_entity.type
_entity.pdbx_description
1 polymer ?
#
loop_
_entity_poly.entity_id
_entity_poly.type
_entity_poly.pdbx_seq_one_letter_code
_entity_poly.pdbx_strand_id
1 'polypeptide(L)'
;METTVYVPKNKVRVVTAASLFDGHDVAINVMRRIIQSTGCEVIHLGHDRSAQEVVETAIQEDANAIAMTSYQGGHTEYFKYMYDLLKERGAQHIKIFGGGGGVILPAEIQSLVQYGIAKIYSPDDGRSMGLQGMINDLVMQSDFATGKALNGEFKQLTLGIGTKLTIARLISAAENFPEEHALILAEIRTKAAILKTPVLGITGTGGSGKSSLVDELVRRFLVDFPAKKLGIISIDPSKRKTGGALLGDRIRMNSINHERVYMRSMATRQANLALSSHIDDAVDILKIAGYDLIVVETSGIGQSDTMITEHSDVALYVMTPEYGAATQLEKIDMLDFADVVALNKFDKRGALDALRDVRKQFQRNHKLFDVDMDAMPVFGTIASQFNDPGMNSLYRKIIDIVVAKTGADFSSLMSSENEMSEKIFIIPPHRNRYLSEISENNRKYDAHAREQRGIAQRMYALSETLEHVKTLGAVSDLQKLLQTEFDKVAMELTPKNKALIDGWGKLRDLYKAPEYVFTVRDKKLLLATHTESLSHTQVPKISTPRFEAWGDVLHWQLQENVPGEFPYTAGIYPFKREGEDPTRMFAGEGGPERTNKRFHYVSLGMPAKRLSTAFDSVTLYGRDPHIRPDIYGKIGNAGVSICCLDDAKKLYSGFNLCDPKTSVSMTINGPAPMLLAFFMNAAIDQQCELYIFQNKLEKSVNDKIDGMYAAKNMVRPSYIGDLPEGNDGLGLMLLGVSGEDVLPKDKYEEIKAWTLSQVRGTVQADILKEDQAQNTCIFSTEFALRLMGDVQEYFTAKKVRNFYSVSISGYHIAEAGANPITQLAFTLSNGFTYVEYYLSRGMHIDDFAPNLSFFFSNGIDPEYAVIGRVARRIWAKAIKLKYGGNARSQMLKYHIQTSGRSLHAQEIDFNDIRTTLQALYAIYDNCN
;
A
#
# COMPACT_ATOMS: atom_id res chain seq x y z
N MET A 1 -26.06 -26.82 7.94
CA MET A 1 -25.48 -28.12 8.33
C MET A 1 -24.12 -27.84 8.93
N GLU A 2 -23.83 -28.31 10.14
CA GLU A 2 -22.48 -28.22 10.71
C GLU A 2 -21.55 -29.12 9.87
N THR A 3 -20.55 -28.51 9.22
CA THR A 3 -19.56 -29.25 8.43
C THR A 3 -18.50 -29.78 9.37
N THR A 4 -18.41 -31.10 9.55
CA THR A 4 -17.37 -31.73 10.38
C THR A 4 -15.97 -31.45 9.81
N VAL A 5 -15.05 -31.00 10.66
CA VAL A 5 -13.66 -30.69 10.25
C VAL A 5 -12.89 -32.00 10.00
N TYR A 6 -12.19 -32.09 8.86
CA TYR A 6 -11.32 -33.22 8.57
C TYR A 6 -10.06 -33.20 9.43
N VAL A 7 -9.58 -34.36 9.88
CA VAL A 7 -8.34 -34.48 10.67
C VAL A 7 -7.30 -35.22 9.82
N PRO A 8 -6.18 -34.58 9.45
CA PRO A 8 -5.15 -35.20 8.62
C PRO A 8 -4.43 -36.32 9.36
N LYS A 9 -4.10 -37.40 8.64
CA LYS A 9 -3.35 -38.56 9.14
C LYS A 9 -1.84 -38.31 9.12
N ASN A 10 -1.36 -37.57 8.12
CA ASN A 10 0.05 -37.20 7.97
C ASN A 10 0.28 -35.73 8.36
N LYS A 11 1.55 -35.33 8.44
CA LYS A 11 1.94 -33.92 8.63
C LYS A 11 1.82 -33.16 7.31
N VAL A 12 0.60 -32.73 7.00
CA VAL A 12 0.30 -32.00 5.76
C VAL A 12 0.87 -30.58 5.80
N ARG A 13 1.70 -30.27 4.81
CA ARG A 13 2.31 -28.94 4.60
C ARG A 13 1.69 -28.27 3.38
N VAL A 14 1.25 -27.03 3.52
CA VAL A 14 0.60 -26.26 2.43
C VAL A 14 1.28 -24.91 2.24
N VAL A 15 1.76 -24.65 1.03
CA VAL A 15 2.24 -23.31 0.62
C VAL A 15 1.05 -22.48 0.18
N THR A 16 0.92 -21.25 0.69
CA THR A 16 -0.21 -20.37 0.37
C THR A 16 0.28 -18.99 -0.10
N ALA A 17 -0.24 -18.51 -1.23
CA ALA A 17 0.12 -17.20 -1.78
C ALA A 17 -0.98 -16.61 -2.69
N ALA A 18 -0.93 -15.31 -2.96
CA ALA A 18 -1.60 -14.70 -4.11
C ALA A 18 -0.64 -14.63 -5.32
N SER A 19 -1.20 -14.66 -6.53
CA SER A 19 -0.43 -14.70 -7.78
C SER A 19 0.44 -13.45 -8.01
N LEU A 20 1.30 -13.49 -9.02
CA LEU A 20 2.17 -12.38 -9.39
C LEU A 20 1.35 -11.13 -9.73
N PHE A 21 1.79 -9.98 -9.25
CA PHE A 21 1.14 -8.68 -9.41
C PHE A 21 -0.30 -8.64 -8.89
N ASP A 22 -0.63 -9.48 -7.91
CA ASP A 22 -1.95 -9.57 -7.30
C ASP A 22 -1.90 -9.26 -5.80
N GLY A 23 -2.40 -8.08 -5.43
CA GLY A 23 -2.51 -7.63 -4.04
C GLY A 23 -3.74 -8.19 -3.29
N HIS A 24 -4.62 -8.95 -3.95
CA HIS A 24 -5.87 -9.46 -3.35
C HIS A 24 -5.59 -10.65 -2.42
N ASP A 25 -5.18 -10.36 -1.19
CA ASP A 25 -4.78 -11.38 -0.21
C ASP A 25 -5.88 -11.76 0.80
N VAL A 26 -7.00 -11.03 0.81
CA VAL A 26 -8.10 -11.24 1.76
C VAL A 26 -8.62 -12.68 1.71
N ALA A 27 -8.85 -13.21 0.50
CA ALA A 27 -9.35 -14.55 0.31
C ALA A 27 -8.35 -15.60 0.83
N ILE A 28 -7.07 -15.52 0.42
CA ILE A 28 -6.05 -16.50 0.84
C ILE A 28 -5.78 -16.41 2.35
N ASN A 29 -5.87 -15.22 2.95
CA ASN A 29 -5.75 -15.03 4.41
C ASN A 29 -6.87 -15.72 5.19
N VAL A 30 -8.10 -15.73 4.68
CA VAL A 30 -9.21 -16.50 5.28
C VAL A 30 -8.96 -17.98 5.11
N MET A 31 -8.63 -18.44 3.89
CA MET A 31 -8.41 -19.86 3.61
C MET A 31 -7.28 -20.45 4.45
N ARG A 32 -6.12 -19.76 4.54
CA ARG A 32 -4.97 -20.26 5.30
C ARG A 32 -5.25 -20.39 6.80
N ARG A 33 -6.11 -19.53 7.37
CA ARG A 33 -6.52 -19.64 8.79
C ARG A 33 -7.31 -20.92 9.03
N ILE A 34 -8.18 -21.27 8.09
CA ILE A 34 -8.98 -22.50 8.14
C ILE A 34 -8.09 -23.73 7.92
N ILE A 35 -7.12 -23.67 6.98
CA ILE A 35 -6.12 -24.73 6.76
C ILE A 35 -5.31 -24.98 8.05
N GLN A 36 -4.81 -23.92 8.69
CA GLN A 36 -4.09 -24.02 9.96
C GLN A 36 -4.96 -24.61 11.07
N SER A 37 -6.24 -24.21 11.18
CA SER A 37 -7.14 -24.75 12.20
C SER A 37 -7.52 -26.20 11.98
N THR A 38 -7.41 -26.69 10.73
CA THR A 38 -7.63 -28.10 10.35
C THR A 38 -6.42 -28.98 10.73
N GLY A 39 -5.31 -28.39 11.18
CA GLY A 39 -4.14 -29.11 11.70
C GLY A 39 -2.95 -29.21 10.74
N CYS A 40 -2.96 -28.43 9.65
CA CYS A 40 -1.86 -28.38 8.69
C CYS A 40 -0.78 -27.36 9.09
N GLU A 41 0.45 -27.57 8.60
CA GLU A 41 1.55 -26.60 8.65
C GLU A 41 1.46 -25.70 7.41
N VAL A 42 1.23 -24.41 7.62
CA VAL A 42 1.02 -23.44 6.52
C VAL A 42 2.26 -22.59 6.34
N ILE A 43 2.89 -22.69 5.17
CA ILE A 43 3.95 -21.79 4.73
C ILE A 43 3.29 -20.66 3.93
N HIS A 44 3.16 -19.49 4.54
CA HIS A 44 2.47 -18.38 3.91
C HIS A 44 3.46 -17.40 3.29
N LEU A 45 3.31 -17.14 1.99
CA LEU A 45 4.17 -16.19 1.26
C LEU A 45 3.53 -14.80 1.10
N GLY A 46 2.27 -14.62 1.50
CA GLY A 46 1.57 -13.35 1.30
C GLY A 46 1.10 -13.21 -0.15
N HIS A 47 1.35 -12.04 -0.74
CA HIS A 47 0.86 -11.65 -2.06
C HIS A 47 2.01 -11.32 -3.03
N ASP A 48 1.69 -11.03 -4.29
CA ASP A 48 2.67 -10.68 -5.34
C ASP A 48 3.81 -11.70 -5.49
N ARG A 49 3.46 -12.98 -5.68
CA ARG A 49 4.46 -14.05 -5.80
C ARG A 49 4.53 -14.59 -7.22
N SER A 50 5.74 -14.69 -7.76
CA SER A 50 5.96 -15.32 -9.07
C SER A 50 5.71 -16.82 -9.01
N ALA A 51 5.34 -17.44 -10.14
CA ALA A 51 5.13 -18.88 -10.21
C ALA A 51 6.41 -19.64 -9.80
N GLN A 52 7.57 -19.13 -10.23
CA GLN A 52 8.87 -19.68 -9.88
C GLN A 52 9.13 -19.65 -8.37
N GLU A 53 8.90 -18.52 -7.71
CA GLU A 53 9.12 -18.38 -6.27
C GLU A 53 8.23 -19.31 -5.44
N VAL A 54 6.96 -19.43 -5.81
CA VAL A 54 6.01 -20.34 -5.14
C VAL A 54 6.43 -21.80 -5.33
N VAL A 55 6.80 -22.19 -6.55
CA VAL A 55 7.24 -23.56 -6.86
C VAL A 55 8.55 -23.89 -6.15
N GLU A 56 9.54 -22.99 -6.18
CA GLU A 56 10.80 -23.18 -5.49
C GLU A 56 10.61 -23.30 -3.97
N THR A 57 9.72 -22.49 -3.40
CA THR A 57 9.33 -22.62 -2.00
C THR A 57 8.72 -23.99 -1.74
N ALA A 58 7.71 -24.40 -2.52
CA ALA A 58 7.04 -25.69 -2.31
C ALA A 58 8.00 -26.88 -2.40
N ILE A 59 8.99 -26.81 -3.28
CA ILE A 59 10.06 -27.81 -3.41
C ILE A 59 10.97 -27.81 -2.18
N GLN A 60 11.47 -26.65 -1.74
CA GLN A 60 12.34 -26.54 -0.56
C GLN A 60 11.63 -26.99 0.74
N GLU A 61 10.33 -26.72 0.83
CA GLU A 61 9.50 -27.08 1.97
C GLU A 61 8.97 -28.53 1.91
N ASP A 62 9.22 -29.24 0.80
CA ASP A 62 8.63 -30.56 0.47
C ASP A 62 7.14 -30.62 0.80
N ALA A 63 6.41 -29.60 0.32
CA ALA A 63 5.01 -29.41 0.64
C ALA A 63 4.11 -30.45 -0.05
N ASN A 64 2.98 -30.77 0.58
CA ASN A 64 1.98 -31.63 -0.04
C ASN A 64 1.18 -30.88 -1.11
N ALA A 65 0.95 -29.59 -0.88
CA ALA A 65 0.11 -28.78 -1.74
C ALA A 65 0.51 -27.31 -1.79
N ILE A 66 0.08 -26.67 -2.86
CA ILE A 66 0.10 -25.23 -3.07
C ILE A 66 -1.34 -24.76 -3.20
N ALA A 67 -1.74 -23.73 -2.45
CA ALA A 67 -3.03 -23.07 -2.60
C ALA A 67 -2.83 -21.60 -3.01
N MET A 68 -3.38 -21.24 -4.16
CA MET A 68 -3.20 -19.92 -4.77
C MET A 68 -4.51 -19.14 -4.88
N THR A 69 -4.42 -17.82 -4.81
CA THR A 69 -5.49 -16.92 -5.30
C THR A 69 -5.02 -16.10 -6.49
N SER A 70 -5.89 -15.90 -7.48
CA SER A 70 -5.61 -15.09 -8.67
C SER A 70 -6.84 -14.29 -9.12
N TYR A 71 -6.80 -12.97 -8.91
CA TYR A 71 -7.89 -12.03 -9.21
C TYR A 71 -7.59 -11.04 -10.35
N GLN A 72 -6.34 -11.00 -10.84
CA GLN A 72 -5.88 -10.03 -11.86
C GLN A 72 -5.92 -10.56 -13.30
N GLY A 73 -6.47 -11.75 -13.53
CA GLY A 73 -6.33 -12.45 -14.81
C GLY A 73 -4.94 -13.04 -15.03
N GLY A 74 -4.72 -13.64 -16.21
CA GLY A 74 -3.51 -14.41 -16.54
C GLY A 74 -3.35 -15.70 -15.74
N HIS A 75 -4.42 -16.16 -15.07
CA HIS A 75 -4.42 -17.35 -14.22
C HIS A 75 -4.14 -18.62 -15.02
N THR A 76 -4.62 -18.71 -16.25
CA THR A 76 -4.43 -19.90 -17.08
C THR A 76 -2.95 -20.15 -17.35
N GLU A 77 -2.22 -19.13 -17.78
CA GLU A 77 -0.78 -19.17 -18.02
C GLU A 77 -0.02 -19.38 -16.71
N TYR A 78 -0.41 -18.68 -15.65
CA TYR A 78 0.22 -18.79 -14.33
C TYR A 78 0.17 -20.22 -13.77
N PHE A 79 -1.02 -20.83 -13.72
CA PHE A 79 -1.18 -22.19 -13.18
C PHE A 79 -0.52 -23.25 -14.06
N LYS A 80 -0.62 -23.14 -15.40
CA LYS A 80 0.08 -24.05 -16.31
C LYS A 80 1.59 -23.98 -16.12
N TYR A 81 2.13 -22.77 -16.01
CA TYR A 81 3.56 -22.58 -15.78
C TYR A 81 4.02 -23.14 -14.43
N MET A 82 3.24 -22.98 -13.36
CA MET A 82 3.54 -23.65 -12.08
C MET A 82 3.60 -25.18 -12.22
N TYR A 83 2.63 -25.77 -12.93
CA TYR A 83 2.58 -27.21 -13.15
C TYR A 83 3.80 -27.69 -13.98
N ASP A 84 4.13 -26.96 -15.04
CA ASP A 84 5.28 -27.26 -15.90
C ASP A 84 6.61 -27.17 -15.12
N LEU A 85 6.78 -26.15 -14.28
CA LEU A 85 7.95 -26.02 -13.40
C LEU A 85 8.06 -27.16 -12.39
N LEU A 86 6.95 -27.58 -11.75
CA LEU A 86 6.96 -28.74 -10.85
C LEU A 86 7.36 -30.01 -11.59
N LYS A 87 6.85 -30.20 -12.82
CA LYS A 87 7.19 -31.33 -13.66
C LYS A 87 8.66 -31.32 -14.07
N GLU A 88 9.18 -30.19 -14.52
CA GLU A 88 10.58 -30.00 -14.89
C GLU A 88 11.52 -30.31 -13.71
N ARG A 89 11.13 -29.90 -12.49
CA ARG A 89 11.91 -30.10 -11.27
C ARG A 89 11.66 -31.46 -10.59
N GLY A 90 10.86 -32.35 -11.19
CA GLY A 90 10.58 -33.69 -10.65
C GLY A 90 9.71 -33.72 -9.39
N ALA A 91 8.96 -32.65 -9.10
CA ALA A 91 8.15 -32.46 -7.90
C ALA A 91 6.63 -32.59 -8.17
N GLN A 92 6.24 -33.50 -9.06
CA GLN A 92 4.83 -33.69 -9.49
C GLN A 92 3.91 -34.21 -8.39
N HIS A 93 4.46 -34.67 -7.25
CA HIS A 93 3.67 -35.08 -6.09
C HIS A 93 2.97 -33.89 -5.42
N ILE A 94 3.47 -32.67 -5.60
CA ILE A 94 2.90 -31.46 -5.01
C ILE A 94 1.63 -31.07 -5.77
N LYS A 95 0.49 -31.05 -5.06
CA LYS A 95 -0.82 -30.74 -5.67
C LYS A 95 -1.08 -29.24 -5.72
N ILE A 96 -1.60 -28.74 -6.84
CA ILE A 96 -1.95 -27.31 -6.99
C ILE A 96 -3.46 -27.11 -6.83
N PHE A 97 -3.84 -26.16 -5.98
CA PHE A 97 -5.21 -25.70 -5.75
C PHE A 97 -5.31 -24.20 -6.01
N GLY A 98 -6.48 -23.72 -6.44
CA GLY A 98 -6.66 -22.30 -6.75
C GLY A 98 -8.07 -21.75 -6.58
N GLY A 99 -8.20 -20.43 -6.58
CA GLY A 99 -9.47 -19.71 -6.65
C GLY A 99 -9.30 -18.25 -7.09
N GLY A 100 -10.29 -17.69 -7.77
CA GLY A 100 -10.26 -16.31 -8.28
C GLY A 100 -11.62 -15.63 -8.30
N GLY A 101 -12.58 -16.13 -7.52
CA GLY A 101 -13.96 -15.68 -7.58
C GLY A 101 -14.54 -15.87 -8.98
N GLY A 102 -15.20 -14.82 -9.51
CA GLY A 102 -15.77 -14.83 -10.86
C GLY A 102 -14.78 -14.58 -11.99
N VAL A 103 -13.48 -14.37 -11.69
CA VAL A 103 -12.44 -14.09 -12.70
C VAL A 103 -12.07 -15.34 -13.50
N ILE A 104 -12.11 -16.52 -12.88
CA ILE A 104 -11.80 -17.81 -13.53
C ILE A 104 -13.09 -18.46 -13.99
N LEU A 105 -13.28 -18.53 -15.31
CA LEU A 105 -14.51 -19.04 -15.91
C LEU A 105 -14.61 -20.56 -15.80
N PRO A 106 -15.84 -21.15 -15.81
CA PRO A 106 -16.01 -22.60 -15.73
C PRO A 106 -15.23 -23.40 -16.79
N ALA A 107 -15.14 -22.89 -18.02
CA ALA A 107 -14.37 -23.51 -19.09
C ALA A 107 -12.85 -23.51 -18.81
N GLU A 108 -12.33 -22.45 -18.20
CA GLU A 108 -10.93 -22.33 -17.81
C GLU A 108 -10.61 -23.25 -16.62
N ILE A 109 -11.53 -23.36 -15.65
CA ILE A 109 -11.43 -24.34 -14.55
C ILE A 109 -11.29 -25.75 -15.11
N GLN A 110 -12.16 -26.15 -16.05
CA GLN A 110 -12.08 -27.46 -16.69
C GLN A 110 -10.75 -27.66 -17.42
N SER A 111 -10.28 -26.67 -18.19
CA SER A 111 -8.99 -26.73 -18.89
C SER A 111 -7.81 -26.89 -17.94
N LEU A 112 -7.79 -26.15 -16.82
CA LEU A 112 -6.73 -26.22 -15.82
C LEU A 112 -6.71 -27.57 -15.10
N VAL A 113 -7.88 -28.11 -14.74
CA VAL A 113 -7.97 -29.44 -14.10
C VAL A 113 -7.52 -30.54 -15.07
N GLN A 114 -7.91 -30.46 -16.35
CA GLN A 114 -7.43 -31.39 -17.39
C GLN A 114 -5.92 -31.29 -17.62
N TYR A 115 -5.32 -30.11 -17.43
CA TYR A 115 -3.88 -29.91 -17.56
C TYR A 115 -3.07 -30.58 -16.44
N GLY A 116 -3.65 -30.70 -15.24
CA GLY A 116 -3.02 -31.34 -14.08
C GLY A 116 -3.17 -30.59 -12.76
N ILE A 117 -3.92 -29.48 -12.72
CA ILE A 117 -4.25 -28.78 -11.47
C ILE A 117 -5.28 -29.61 -10.69
N ALA A 118 -5.09 -29.78 -9.38
CA ALA A 118 -5.92 -30.69 -8.58
C ALA A 118 -7.38 -30.20 -8.49
N LYS A 119 -7.58 -28.92 -8.16
CA LYS A 119 -8.90 -28.28 -8.09
C LYS A 119 -8.79 -26.76 -8.14
N ILE A 120 -9.67 -26.13 -8.92
CA ILE A 120 -9.96 -24.70 -8.81
C ILE A 120 -11.37 -24.55 -8.23
N TYR A 121 -11.52 -23.78 -7.15
CA TYR A 121 -12.79 -23.54 -6.48
C TYR A 121 -13.49 -22.30 -7.05
N SER A 122 -14.73 -22.49 -7.51
CA SER A 122 -15.62 -21.45 -8.00
C SER A 122 -16.45 -20.82 -6.87
N PRO A 123 -17.11 -19.66 -7.09
CA PRO A 123 -18.08 -19.11 -6.15
C PRO A 123 -19.22 -20.08 -5.79
N ASP A 124 -19.59 -20.97 -6.72
CA ASP A 124 -20.65 -21.96 -6.51
C ASP A 124 -20.18 -23.12 -5.61
N ASP A 125 -18.92 -23.53 -5.71
CA ASP A 125 -18.30 -24.45 -4.74
C ASP A 125 -18.33 -23.82 -3.34
N GLY A 126 -18.00 -22.53 -3.23
CA GLY A 126 -18.05 -21.79 -1.96
C GLY A 126 -19.43 -21.76 -1.31
N ARG A 127 -20.51 -21.62 -2.10
CA ARG A 127 -21.90 -21.65 -1.61
C ARG A 127 -22.36 -23.06 -1.23
N SER A 128 -22.02 -24.06 -2.03
CA SER A 128 -22.48 -25.45 -1.84
C SER A 128 -21.72 -26.20 -0.75
N MET A 129 -20.40 -26.05 -0.70
CA MET A 129 -19.52 -26.74 0.25
C MET A 129 -19.33 -25.92 1.54
N GLY A 130 -19.49 -24.60 1.47
CA GLY A 130 -19.01 -23.69 2.51
C GLY A 130 -17.49 -23.59 2.56
N LEU A 131 -16.97 -22.60 3.28
CA LEU A 131 -15.52 -22.38 3.40
C LEU A 131 -14.79 -23.59 4.02
N GLN A 132 -15.34 -24.17 5.09
CA GLN A 132 -14.75 -25.34 5.73
C GLN A 132 -14.78 -26.58 4.81
N GLY A 133 -15.85 -26.76 4.04
CA GLY A 133 -15.97 -27.90 3.12
C GLY A 133 -14.91 -27.88 2.01
N MET A 134 -14.63 -26.70 1.45
CA MET A 134 -13.54 -26.54 0.46
C MET A 134 -12.17 -26.90 1.06
N ILE A 135 -11.90 -26.47 2.30
CA ILE A 135 -10.62 -26.80 2.96
C ILE A 135 -10.53 -28.27 3.33
N ASN A 136 -11.62 -28.90 3.76
CA ASN A 136 -11.64 -30.35 3.99
C ASN A 136 -11.27 -31.10 2.71
N ASP A 137 -11.85 -30.74 1.57
CA ASP A 137 -11.55 -31.34 0.27
C ASP A 137 -10.06 -31.17 -0.10
N LEU A 138 -9.52 -29.95 0.02
CA LEU A 138 -8.10 -29.67 -0.22
C LEU A 138 -7.18 -30.55 0.65
N VAL A 139 -7.45 -30.60 1.95
CA VAL A 139 -6.60 -31.33 2.90
C VAL A 139 -6.72 -32.84 2.69
N MET A 140 -7.93 -33.38 2.46
CA MET A 140 -8.14 -34.80 2.17
C MET A 140 -7.36 -35.25 0.93
N GLN A 141 -7.36 -34.44 -0.12
CA GLN A 141 -6.60 -34.75 -1.33
C GLN A 141 -5.09 -34.63 -1.12
N SER A 142 -4.64 -33.82 -0.16
CA SER A 142 -3.22 -33.55 0.10
C SER A 142 -2.62 -34.44 1.21
N ASP A 143 -3.43 -35.28 1.86
CA ASP A 143 -3.01 -36.10 3.02
C ASP A 143 -2.24 -37.36 2.60
N PHE A 144 -0.98 -37.18 2.19
CA PHE A 144 -0.03 -38.25 1.90
C PHE A 144 1.30 -38.05 2.64
N ALA A 145 2.02 -39.14 2.88
CA ALA A 145 3.28 -39.11 3.61
C ALA A 145 4.42 -38.55 2.74
N THR A 146 5.13 -37.54 3.25
CA THR A 146 6.38 -37.03 2.66
C THR A 146 7.59 -37.53 3.45
N GLY A 147 8.65 -37.93 2.75
CA GLY A 147 9.87 -38.47 3.35
C GLY A 147 9.84 -39.95 3.75
N LYS A 148 8.75 -40.70 3.53
CA LYS A 148 8.65 -42.13 3.93
C LYS A 148 9.54 -43.08 3.15
N ALA A 149 9.71 -42.84 1.85
CA ALA A 149 10.55 -43.65 0.98
C ALA A 149 11.55 -42.72 0.31
N LEU A 150 12.84 -43.08 0.34
CA LEU A 150 13.94 -42.39 -0.34
C LEU A 150 14.36 -43.20 -1.57
N ASN A 151 14.41 -42.55 -2.74
CA ASN A 151 14.72 -43.11 -4.05
C ASN A 151 16.14 -42.70 -4.48
N GLY A 152 17.12 -42.85 -3.57
CA GLY A 152 18.52 -42.56 -3.85
C GLY A 152 18.95 -41.11 -3.57
N GLU A 153 18.13 -40.29 -2.91
CA GLU A 153 18.45 -38.91 -2.57
C GLU A 153 19.75 -38.78 -1.77
N PHE A 154 19.96 -39.66 -0.79
CA PHE A 154 21.19 -39.65 0.00
C PHE A 154 22.45 -39.86 -0.88
N LYS A 155 22.36 -40.77 -1.86
CA LYS A 155 23.44 -41.00 -2.82
C LYS A 155 23.66 -39.79 -3.74
N GLN A 156 22.59 -39.15 -4.19
CA GLN A 156 22.68 -37.94 -5.00
C GLN A 156 23.35 -36.79 -4.24
N LEU A 157 22.96 -36.60 -2.96
CA LEU A 157 23.52 -35.57 -2.10
C LEU A 157 25.03 -35.77 -1.90
N THR A 158 25.45 -37.00 -1.58
CA THR A 158 26.87 -37.33 -1.35
C THR A 158 27.74 -37.28 -2.60
N LEU A 159 27.15 -37.43 -3.80
CA LEU A 159 27.83 -37.27 -5.09
C LEU A 159 27.89 -35.82 -5.58
N GLY A 160 27.37 -34.84 -4.81
CA GLY A 160 27.35 -33.43 -5.20
C GLY A 160 26.38 -33.08 -6.33
N ILE A 161 25.49 -34.01 -6.69
CA ILE A 161 24.43 -33.83 -7.71
C ILE A 161 23.05 -33.58 -7.08
N GLY A 162 23.01 -33.37 -5.76
CA GLY A 162 21.77 -33.13 -5.02
C GLY A 162 21.07 -31.85 -5.46
N THR A 163 19.75 -31.93 -5.63
CA THR A 163 18.89 -30.78 -5.95
C THR A 163 18.27 -30.19 -4.68
N LYS A 164 17.63 -29.01 -4.78
CA LYS A 164 16.80 -28.47 -3.68
C LYS A 164 15.75 -29.49 -3.20
N LEU A 165 15.17 -30.27 -4.11
CA LEU A 165 14.21 -31.33 -3.78
C LEU A 165 14.86 -32.49 -3.01
N THR A 166 16.07 -32.90 -3.40
CA THR A 166 16.86 -33.94 -2.72
C THR A 166 17.07 -33.59 -1.25
N ILE A 167 17.48 -32.35 -0.98
CA ILE A 167 17.67 -31.83 0.39
C ILE A 167 16.34 -31.84 1.15
N ALA A 168 15.28 -31.30 0.55
CA ALA A 168 13.98 -31.16 1.18
C ALA A 168 13.36 -32.51 1.58
N ARG A 169 13.50 -33.54 0.73
CA ARG A 169 13.03 -34.91 0.98
C ARG A 169 13.77 -35.59 2.12
N LEU A 170 15.09 -35.37 2.22
CA LEU A 170 15.91 -35.91 3.32
C LEU A 170 15.54 -35.25 4.65
N ILE A 171 15.27 -33.94 4.65
CA ILE A 171 14.79 -33.26 5.86
C ILE A 171 13.40 -33.78 6.26
N SER A 172 12.47 -33.96 5.31
CA SER A 172 11.16 -34.55 5.60
C SER A 172 11.27 -35.98 6.15
N ALA A 173 12.22 -36.78 5.65
CA ALA A 173 12.49 -38.11 6.15
C ALA A 173 12.97 -38.09 7.61
N ALA A 174 13.87 -37.15 7.96
CA ALA A 174 14.31 -36.93 9.32
C ALA A 174 13.18 -36.45 10.24
N GLU A 175 12.33 -35.52 9.78
CA GLU A 175 11.25 -34.95 10.57
C GLU A 175 10.06 -35.90 10.81
N ASN A 176 9.74 -36.75 9.83
CA ASN A 176 8.50 -37.54 9.84
C ASN A 176 8.74 -39.04 10.11
N PHE A 177 9.88 -39.58 9.67
CA PHE A 177 10.20 -41.01 9.73
C PHE A 177 11.64 -41.27 10.21
N PRO A 178 12.10 -40.65 11.31
CA PRO A 178 13.50 -40.77 11.76
C PRO A 178 13.91 -42.21 12.08
N GLU A 179 12.99 -43.01 12.63
CA GLU A 179 13.25 -44.42 12.97
C GLU A 179 13.39 -45.30 11.73
N GLU A 180 12.55 -45.09 10.70
CA GLU A 180 12.61 -45.87 9.45
C GLU A 180 13.88 -45.56 8.65
N HIS A 181 14.48 -44.38 8.84
CA HIS A 181 15.69 -43.91 8.15
C HIS A 181 16.93 -43.82 9.04
N ALA A 182 16.92 -44.46 10.22
CA ALA A 182 17.99 -44.34 11.21
C ALA A 182 19.40 -44.64 10.67
N LEU A 183 19.53 -45.64 9.78
CA LEU A 183 20.83 -45.98 9.16
C LEU A 183 21.37 -44.86 8.27
N ILE A 184 20.50 -44.26 7.44
CA ILE A 184 20.88 -43.15 6.54
C ILE A 184 21.22 -41.91 7.36
N LEU A 185 20.42 -41.59 8.38
CA LEU A 185 20.67 -40.45 9.27
C LEU A 185 21.98 -40.61 10.05
N ALA A 186 22.30 -41.82 10.51
CA ALA A 186 23.59 -42.09 11.16
C ALA A 186 24.77 -41.87 10.21
N GLU A 187 24.65 -42.25 8.93
CA GLU A 187 25.69 -42.01 7.93
C GLU A 187 25.82 -40.51 7.60
N ILE A 188 24.70 -39.78 7.52
CA ILE A 188 24.67 -38.32 7.38
C ILE A 188 25.45 -37.66 8.53
N ARG A 189 25.10 -37.97 9.79
CA ARG A 189 25.78 -37.42 10.97
C ARG A 189 27.28 -37.69 10.95
N THR A 190 27.67 -38.90 10.59
CA THR A 190 29.09 -39.30 10.50
C THR A 190 29.84 -38.49 9.44
N LYS A 191 29.24 -38.28 8.26
CA LYS A 191 29.82 -37.47 7.17
C LYS A 191 29.81 -35.98 7.47
N ALA A 192 28.78 -35.48 8.16
CA ALA A 192 28.69 -34.07 8.53
C ALA A 192 29.69 -33.69 9.62
N ALA A 193 30.02 -34.60 10.55
CA ALA A 193 30.95 -34.36 11.64
C ALA A 193 32.39 -34.00 11.19
N ILE A 194 32.80 -34.37 9.97
CA ILE A 194 34.11 -34.01 9.40
C ILE A 194 34.09 -32.67 8.65
N LEU A 195 32.91 -32.11 8.38
CA LEU A 195 32.74 -30.85 7.67
C LEU A 195 32.77 -29.68 8.67
N LYS A 196 33.50 -28.63 8.33
CA LYS A 196 33.67 -27.43 9.17
C LYS A 196 32.77 -26.27 8.75
N THR A 197 31.63 -26.55 8.13
CA THR A 197 30.69 -25.51 7.70
C THR A 197 30.16 -24.76 8.93
N PRO A 198 30.34 -23.43 9.01
CA PRO A 198 29.89 -22.64 10.14
C PRO A 198 28.37 -22.58 10.25
N VAL A 199 27.88 -22.62 11.49
CA VAL A 199 26.46 -22.48 11.85
C VAL A 199 26.26 -21.24 12.72
N LEU A 200 25.48 -20.28 12.21
CA LEU A 200 25.05 -19.08 12.92
C LEU A 200 23.66 -19.28 13.52
N GLY A 201 23.59 -19.35 14.84
CA GLY A 201 22.34 -19.41 15.59
C GLY A 201 21.80 -18.01 15.85
N ILE A 202 20.56 -17.74 15.45
CA ILE A 202 19.88 -16.47 15.68
C ILE A 202 18.66 -16.71 16.56
N THR A 203 18.69 -16.14 17.77
CA THR A 203 17.60 -16.26 18.73
C THR A 203 17.19 -14.90 19.28
N GLY A 204 16.09 -14.84 20.02
CA GLY A 204 15.55 -13.57 20.51
C GLY A 204 14.07 -13.62 20.84
N THR A 205 13.61 -12.55 21.50
CA THR A 205 12.23 -12.44 21.94
C THR A 205 11.24 -12.44 20.76
N GLY A 206 10.01 -12.90 21.02
CA GLY A 206 8.95 -12.88 20.01
C GLY A 206 8.71 -11.48 19.45
N GLY A 207 8.77 -11.33 18.13
CA GLY A 207 8.54 -10.06 17.45
C GLY A 207 9.70 -9.06 17.54
N SER A 208 10.90 -9.45 17.98
CA SER A 208 12.10 -8.59 17.97
C SER A 208 12.59 -8.24 16.56
N GLY A 209 12.13 -8.97 15.54
CA GLY A 209 12.47 -8.75 14.13
C GLY A 209 13.58 -9.67 13.60
N LYS A 210 13.69 -10.89 14.16
CA LYS A 210 14.68 -11.90 13.77
C LYS A 210 14.65 -12.21 12.27
N SER A 211 13.51 -12.61 11.72
CA SER A 211 13.39 -12.98 10.30
C SER A 211 13.71 -11.81 9.35
N SER A 212 13.35 -10.57 9.72
CA SER A 212 13.73 -9.37 8.96
C SER A 212 15.24 -9.10 9.03
N LEU A 213 15.86 -9.34 10.19
CA LEU A 213 17.30 -9.22 10.37
C LEU A 213 18.04 -10.29 9.55
N VAL A 214 17.55 -11.54 9.57
CA VAL A 214 18.06 -12.65 8.73
C VAL A 214 18.01 -12.27 7.26
N ASP A 215 16.90 -11.72 6.76
CA ASP A 215 16.79 -11.30 5.36
C ASP A 215 17.84 -10.25 4.97
N GLU A 216 18.02 -9.24 5.82
CA GLU A 216 19.02 -8.21 5.59
C GLU A 216 20.45 -8.80 5.65
N LEU A 217 20.72 -9.79 6.51
CA LEU A 217 22.00 -10.54 6.50
C LEU A 217 22.19 -11.33 5.19
N VAL A 218 21.17 -12.04 4.73
CA VAL A 218 21.20 -12.77 3.44
C VAL A 218 21.51 -11.81 2.31
N ARG A 219 20.88 -10.64 2.30
CA ARG A 219 21.13 -9.61 1.30
C ARG A 219 22.58 -9.14 1.28
N ARG A 220 23.16 -8.80 2.45
CA ARG A 220 24.59 -8.42 2.52
C ARG A 220 25.47 -9.59 2.09
N PHE A 221 25.18 -10.80 2.54
CA PHE A 221 25.94 -12.00 2.17
C PHE A 221 25.97 -12.26 0.66
N LEU A 222 24.83 -12.11 -0.02
CA LEU A 222 24.76 -12.31 -1.46
C LEU A 222 25.56 -11.27 -2.25
N VAL A 223 25.65 -10.04 -1.72
CA VAL A 223 26.45 -8.94 -2.29
C VAL A 223 27.95 -9.13 -2.02
N ASP A 224 28.30 -9.47 -0.79
CA ASP A 224 29.69 -9.58 -0.32
C ASP A 224 30.39 -10.82 -0.89
N PHE A 225 29.66 -11.93 -1.02
CA PHE A 225 30.18 -13.21 -1.49
C PHE A 225 29.43 -13.69 -2.75
N PRO A 226 29.89 -13.38 -3.97
CA PRO A 226 29.19 -13.73 -5.20
C PRO A 226 29.05 -15.23 -5.48
N ALA A 227 29.96 -16.07 -4.96
CA ALA A 227 30.01 -17.51 -5.24
C ALA A 227 29.55 -18.41 -4.09
N LYS A 228 29.47 -17.89 -2.85
CA LYS A 228 29.16 -18.69 -1.66
C LYS A 228 27.65 -18.93 -1.55
N LYS A 229 27.27 -20.05 -0.94
CA LYS A 229 25.89 -20.52 -0.72
C LYS A 229 25.50 -20.40 0.75
N LEU A 230 24.23 -20.06 0.98
CA LEU A 230 23.68 -19.86 2.32
C LEU A 230 22.43 -20.72 2.55
N GLY A 231 22.45 -21.52 3.62
CA GLY A 231 21.33 -22.35 4.05
C GLY A 231 20.62 -21.72 5.25
N ILE A 232 19.30 -21.79 5.31
CA ILE A 232 18.47 -21.20 6.38
C ILE A 232 17.51 -22.26 6.90
N ILE A 233 17.46 -22.40 8.22
CA ILE A 233 16.45 -23.19 8.93
C ILE A 233 15.75 -22.25 9.89
N SER A 234 14.48 -21.93 9.65
CA SER A 234 13.68 -21.09 10.55
C SER A 234 12.64 -21.93 11.28
N ILE A 235 12.46 -21.68 12.58
CA ILE A 235 11.55 -22.43 13.43
C ILE A 235 10.42 -21.54 13.94
N ASP A 236 9.18 -21.97 13.72
CA ASP A 236 7.97 -21.31 14.20
C ASP A 236 7.16 -22.21 15.17
N PRO A 237 6.43 -21.64 16.14
CA PRO A 237 5.71 -22.43 17.13
C PRO A 237 4.44 -23.09 16.57
N SER A 238 4.19 -24.34 16.94
CA SER A 238 2.95 -25.05 16.61
C SER A 238 1.78 -24.67 17.54
N LYS A 239 0.54 -24.62 17.02
CA LYS A 239 -0.66 -24.41 17.84
C LYS A 239 -1.06 -25.69 18.55
N ARG A 240 -1.05 -25.65 19.89
CA ARG A 240 -1.44 -26.76 20.77
C ARG A 240 -2.84 -27.34 20.49
N LYS A 241 -3.84 -26.49 20.22
CA LYS A 241 -5.24 -26.92 20.09
C LYS A 241 -5.53 -27.70 18.80
N THR A 242 -4.85 -27.35 17.72
CA THR A 242 -5.16 -27.87 16.37
C THR A 242 -4.06 -28.74 15.80
N GLY A 243 -2.84 -28.68 16.34
CA GLY A 243 -1.66 -29.39 15.82
C GLY A 243 -1.03 -28.72 14.58
N GLY A 244 -1.70 -27.73 13.98
CA GLY A 244 -1.19 -26.97 12.84
C GLY A 244 -0.25 -25.83 13.24
N ALA A 245 0.48 -25.28 12.28
CA ALA A 245 1.42 -24.18 12.48
C ALA A 245 1.26 -23.12 11.37
N LEU A 246 1.56 -21.86 11.70
CA LEU A 246 1.74 -20.81 10.70
C LEU A 246 3.23 -20.55 10.65
N LEU A 247 3.89 -21.03 9.61
CA LEU A 247 5.30 -20.85 9.35
C LEU A 247 5.45 -19.52 8.60
N GLY A 248 5.56 -18.46 9.38
CA GLY A 248 5.49 -17.06 8.98
C GLY A 248 6.84 -16.37 8.83
N ASP A 249 7.97 -17.03 9.10
CA ASP A 249 9.29 -16.41 8.91
C ASP A 249 9.57 -16.09 7.44
N ARG A 250 9.24 -17.02 6.52
CA ARG A 250 9.51 -16.90 5.09
C ARG A 250 8.83 -15.68 4.44
N ILE A 251 7.67 -15.24 4.94
CA ILE A 251 6.97 -14.06 4.39
C ILE A 251 7.78 -12.75 4.56
N ARG A 252 8.71 -12.73 5.52
CA ARG A 252 9.52 -11.55 5.84
C ARG A 252 10.83 -11.49 5.04
N MET A 253 11.17 -12.56 4.33
CA MET A 253 12.45 -12.70 3.66
C MET A 253 12.31 -12.44 2.15
N ASN A 254 12.76 -11.27 1.70
CA ASN A 254 12.67 -10.85 0.30
C ASN A 254 13.89 -11.27 -0.53
N SER A 255 15.03 -11.49 0.12
CA SER A 255 16.34 -11.71 -0.52
C SER A 255 16.67 -13.19 -0.74
N ILE A 256 15.80 -14.10 -0.29
CA ILE A 256 16.03 -15.55 -0.33
C ILE A 256 15.66 -16.20 -1.68
N ASN A 257 14.96 -15.49 -2.56
CA ASN A 257 14.62 -15.98 -3.90
C ASN A 257 15.84 -15.92 -4.82
N HIS A 258 16.82 -16.78 -4.55
CA HIS A 258 18.10 -16.85 -5.23
C HIS A 258 18.58 -18.31 -5.30
N GLU A 259 19.26 -18.69 -6.39
CA GLU A 259 19.70 -20.09 -6.59
C GLU A 259 20.69 -20.56 -5.50
N ARG A 260 21.53 -19.62 -5.01
CA ARG A 260 22.52 -19.83 -3.93
C ARG A 260 21.93 -19.89 -2.52
N VAL A 261 20.61 -19.71 -2.36
CA VAL A 261 19.95 -19.71 -1.06
C VAL A 261 18.98 -20.88 -0.97
N TYR A 262 19.03 -21.58 0.16
CA TYR A 262 18.05 -22.58 0.55
C TYR A 262 17.46 -22.23 1.89
N MET A 263 16.14 -22.36 2.01
CA MET A 263 15.45 -22.15 3.28
C MET A 263 14.50 -23.33 3.53
N ARG A 264 14.40 -23.76 4.79
CA ARG A 264 13.38 -24.70 5.28
C ARG A 264 12.72 -24.10 6.51
N SER A 265 11.40 -24.10 6.54
CA SER A 265 10.63 -23.69 7.72
C SER A 265 10.18 -24.92 8.51
N MET A 266 10.59 -25.03 9.77
CA MET A 266 10.24 -26.14 10.66
C MET A 266 9.25 -25.67 11.72
N ALA A 267 8.40 -26.58 12.18
CA ALA A 267 7.53 -26.33 13.33
C ALA A 267 8.16 -26.94 14.58
N THR A 268 7.97 -26.34 15.76
CA THR A 268 8.49 -26.91 17.01
C THR A 268 7.93 -28.31 17.31
N ARG A 269 6.69 -28.60 16.88
CA ARG A 269 5.95 -29.88 17.05
C ARG A 269 5.78 -30.39 18.49
N GLN A 270 6.38 -29.71 19.46
CA GLN A 270 6.33 -29.98 20.89
C GLN A 270 6.02 -28.70 21.66
N ALA A 271 5.45 -28.84 22.86
CA ALA A 271 5.12 -27.71 23.72
C ALA A 271 6.36 -27.18 24.46
N ASN A 272 6.51 -25.86 24.54
CA ASN A 272 7.53 -25.16 25.35
C ASN A 272 9.00 -25.35 24.92
N LEU A 273 9.25 -25.81 23.69
CA LEU A 273 10.60 -25.82 23.11
C LEU A 273 10.70 -24.73 22.03
N ALA A 274 11.82 -24.02 22.01
CA ALA A 274 12.12 -23.03 20.99
C ALA A 274 12.57 -23.64 19.65
N LEU A 275 12.96 -24.91 19.67
CA LEU A 275 13.64 -25.67 18.63
C LEU A 275 12.89 -26.99 18.31
N SER A 276 13.07 -27.51 17.09
CA SER A 276 12.61 -28.84 16.68
C SER A 276 13.65 -29.91 17.07
N SER A 277 13.19 -31.12 17.41
CA SER A 277 14.06 -32.25 17.79
C SER A 277 14.98 -32.76 16.66
N HIS A 278 14.78 -32.28 15.43
CA HIS A 278 15.49 -32.73 14.22
C HIS A 278 16.31 -31.61 13.55
N ILE A 279 16.64 -30.54 14.28
CA ILE A 279 17.45 -29.44 13.72
C ILE A 279 18.83 -29.92 13.33
N ASP A 280 19.52 -30.69 14.17
CA ASP A 280 20.86 -31.18 13.86
C ASP A 280 20.88 -32.02 12.59
N ASP A 281 19.86 -32.86 12.39
CA ASP A 281 19.72 -33.65 11.16
C ASP A 281 19.57 -32.73 9.93
N ALA A 282 18.79 -31.66 10.03
CA ALA A 282 18.61 -30.70 8.94
C ALA A 282 19.88 -29.87 8.66
N VAL A 283 20.59 -29.45 9.71
CA VAL A 283 21.88 -28.77 9.62
C VAL A 283 22.90 -29.69 8.94
N ASP A 284 23.01 -30.93 9.38
CA ASP A 284 23.95 -31.91 8.83
C ASP A 284 23.68 -32.22 7.35
N ILE A 285 22.41 -32.32 6.94
CA ILE A 285 22.04 -32.45 5.54
C ILE A 285 22.55 -31.24 4.73
N LEU A 286 22.40 -30.01 5.23
CA LEU A 286 22.90 -28.81 4.55
C LEU A 286 24.43 -28.73 4.51
N LYS A 287 25.12 -29.23 5.54
CA LYS A 287 26.59 -29.35 5.52
C LYS A 287 27.04 -30.24 4.37
N ILE A 288 26.45 -31.44 4.25
CA ILE A 288 26.77 -32.37 3.15
C ILE A 288 26.38 -31.81 1.78
N ALA A 289 25.30 -31.01 1.72
CA ALA A 289 24.88 -30.34 0.49
C ALA A 289 25.85 -29.25 0.00
N GLY A 290 26.89 -28.92 0.79
CA GLY A 290 27.93 -27.97 0.41
C GLY A 290 27.49 -26.51 0.50
N TYR A 291 26.68 -26.16 1.51
CA TYR A 291 26.44 -24.75 1.87
C TYR A 291 27.63 -24.20 2.66
N ASP A 292 28.00 -22.94 2.42
CA ASP A 292 29.17 -22.30 3.03
C ASP A 292 28.83 -21.69 4.40
N LEU A 293 27.59 -21.25 4.61
CA LEU A 293 27.08 -20.76 5.89
C LEU A 293 25.67 -21.29 6.11
N ILE A 294 25.38 -21.78 7.32
CA ILE A 294 24.05 -22.21 7.73
C ILE A 294 23.55 -21.27 8.83
N VAL A 295 22.35 -20.72 8.65
CA VAL A 295 21.66 -19.88 9.63
C VAL A 295 20.50 -20.66 10.24
N VAL A 296 20.44 -20.70 11.57
CA VAL A 296 19.35 -21.34 12.32
C VAL A 296 18.61 -20.27 13.11
N GLU A 297 17.38 -19.94 12.72
CA GLU A 297 16.51 -18.98 13.41
C GLU A 297 15.54 -19.70 14.33
N THR A 298 15.54 -19.37 15.61
CA THR A 298 14.61 -19.98 16.59
C THR A 298 13.24 -19.33 16.57
N SER A 299 12.25 -20.02 17.14
CA SER A 299 11.00 -19.36 17.50
C SER A 299 11.23 -18.28 18.59
N GLY A 300 10.22 -17.45 18.87
CA GLY A 300 10.34 -16.42 19.91
C GLY A 300 10.60 -17.03 21.29
N ILE A 301 11.75 -16.72 21.89
CA ILE A 301 12.16 -17.29 23.18
C ILE A 301 11.77 -16.44 24.39
N GLY A 302 11.67 -17.10 25.55
CA GLY A 302 11.62 -16.47 26.86
C GLY A 302 13.00 -15.99 27.33
N GLN A 303 13.08 -15.49 28.57
CA GLN A 303 14.33 -14.94 29.13
C GLN A 303 15.39 -16.02 29.46
N SER A 304 14.98 -17.27 29.67
CA SER A 304 15.84 -18.36 30.17
C SER A 304 16.14 -19.47 29.16
N ASP A 305 15.94 -19.22 27.86
CA ASP A 305 16.14 -20.23 26.82
C ASP A 305 17.48 -19.98 26.11
N THR A 306 18.37 -20.97 26.14
CA THR A 306 19.71 -20.90 25.55
C THR A 306 19.98 -22.03 24.56
N MET A 307 18.97 -22.83 24.21
CA MET A 307 19.14 -24.09 23.46
C MET A 307 19.89 -23.91 22.13
N ILE A 308 19.78 -22.74 21.49
CA ILE A 308 20.46 -22.48 20.21
C ILE A 308 21.98 -22.59 20.30
N THR A 309 22.58 -22.36 21.47
CA THR A 309 24.03 -22.38 21.67
C THR A 309 24.60 -23.80 21.58
N GLU A 310 23.77 -24.82 21.82
CA GLU A 310 24.14 -26.23 21.66
C GLU A 310 24.16 -26.67 20.19
N HIS A 311 23.50 -25.90 19.32
CA HIS A 311 23.30 -26.22 17.89
C HIS A 311 23.97 -25.22 16.94
N SER A 312 24.80 -24.30 17.44
CA SER A 312 25.47 -23.27 16.62
C SER A 312 26.90 -22.98 17.07
N ASP A 313 27.76 -22.58 16.13
CA ASP A 313 29.15 -22.18 16.41
C ASP A 313 29.22 -20.72 16.90
N VAL A 314 28.30 -19.89 16.39
CA VAL A 314 28.16 -18.47 16.74
C VAL A 314 26.71 -18.17 17.08
N ALA A 315 26.48 -17.48 18.21
CA ALA A 315 25.14 -17.11 18.65
C ALA A 315 24.89 -15.60 18.58
N LEU A 316 23.83 -15.20 17.89
CA LEU A 316 23.31 -13.84 17.82
C LEU A 316 22.01 -13.72 18.63
N TYR A 317 21.99 -12.84 19.63
CA TYR A 317 20.78 -12.52 20.38
C TYR A 317 20.13 -11.23 19.85
N VAL A 318 18.85 -11.32 19.46
CA VAL A 318 18.08 -10.19 18.91
C VAL A 318 17.01 -9.75 19.91
N MET A 319 17.08 -8.50 20.34
CA MET A 319 16.13 -7.90 21.30
C MET A 319 15.65 -6.51 20.84
N THR A 320 14.68 -5.95 21.55
CA THR A 320 14.19 -4.58 21.31
C THR A 320 14.57 -3.66 22.47
N PRO A 321 14.52 -2.32 22.29
CA PRO A 321 14.70 -1.36 23.38
C PRO A 321 13.69 -1.47 24.55
N GLU A 322 12.62 -2.26 24.38
CA GLU A 322 11.53 -2.40 25.36
C GLU A 322 11.69 -3.69 26.18
N TYR A 323 12.67 -3.72 27.08
CA TYR A 323 12.92 -4.88 27.98
C TYR A 323 12.50 -4.64 29.44
N GLY A 324 11.88 -3.49 29.73
CA GLY A 324 11.49 -3.10 31.10
C GLY A 324 12.62 -2.36 31.83
N ALA A 325 12.85 -2.70 33.10
CA ALA A 325 13.93 -2.11 33.90
C ALA A 325 15.29 -2.74 33.55
N ALA A 326 16.38 -2.01 33.72
CA ALA A 326 17.75 -2.52 33.48
C ALA A 326 18.07 -3.81 34.26
N THR A 327 17.48 -4.00 35.46
CA THR A 327 17.61 -5.24 36.26
C THR A 327 17.00 -6.48 35.60
N GLN A 328 16.16 -6.32 34.57
CA GLN A 328 15.66 -7.45 33.78
C GLN A 328 16.75 -8.05 32.90
N LEU A 329 17.77 -7.27 32.49
CA LEU A 329 18.87 -7.76 31.67
C LEU A 329 19.70 -8.82 32.41
N GLU A 330 19.77 -8.75 33.73
CA GLU A 330 20.43 -9.75 34.59
C GLU A 330 19.73 -11.11 34.59
N LYS A 331 18.50 -11.19 34.05
CA LYS A 331 17.71 -12.44 33.97
C LYS A 331 17.67 -13.04 32.57
N ILE A 332 18.32 -12.40 31.60
CA ILE A 332 18.34 -12.86 30.22
C ILE A 332 19.59 -13.71 30.04
N ASP A 333 19.43 -15.03 30.13
CA ASP A 333 20.54 -15.98 30.07
C ASP A 333 21.30 -15.86 28.74
N MET A 334 20.61 -15.56 27.63
CA MET A 334 21.27 -15.36 26.34
C MET A 334 22.30 -14.22 26.32
N LEU A 335 22.27 -13.25 27.23
CA LEU A 335 23.32 -12.24 27.31
C LEU A 335 24.65 -12.79 27.86
N ASP A 336 24.62 -13.91 28.59
CA ASP A 336 25.82 -14.63 29.01
C ASP A 336 26.46 -15.45 27.88
N PHE A 337 25.65 -15.96 26.95
CA PHE A 337 26.12 -16.90 25.93
C PHE A 337 26.24 -16.32 24.51
N ALA A 338 25.57 -15.21 24.21
CA ALA A 338 25.62 -14.61 22.89
C ALA A 338 27.02 -14.06 22.57
N ASP A 339 27.47 -14.28 21.35
CA ASP A 339 28.70 -13.67 20.82
C ASP A 339 28.49 -12.23 20.37
N VAL A 340 27.27 -11.97 19.88
CA VAL A 340 26.84 -10.67 19.38
C VAL A 340 25.41 -10.43 19.82
N VAL A 341 25.10 -9.18 20.14
CA VAL A 341 23.74 -8.74 20.46
C VAL A 341 23.28 -7.70 19.45
N ALA A 342 22.12 -7.93 18.85
CA ALA A 342 21.42 -6.95 18.02
C ALA A 342 20.25 -6.35 18.81
N LEU A 343 20.37 -5.07 19.14
CA LEU A 343 19.27 -4.27 19.67
C LEU A 343 18.48 -3.70 18.47
N ASN A 344 17.60 -4.52 17.92
CA ASN A 344 16.80 -4.19 16.74
C ASN A 344 15.61 -3.29 17.09
N LYS A 345 15.00 -2.66 16.08
CA LYS A 345 14.01 -1.58 16.25
C LYS A 345 14.60 -0.41 17.03
N PHE A 346 15.84 -0.06 16.68
CA PHE A 346 16.59 1.04 17.27
C PHE A 346 15.93 2.42 17.05
N ASP A 347 14.90 2.45 16.21
CA ASP A 347 14.03 3.58 15.93
C ASP A 347 13.01 3.88 17.05
N LYS A 348 12.94 3.02 18.08
CA LYS A 348 12.06 3.19 19.25
C LYS A 348 12.65 4.13 20.31
N ARG A 349 11.77 4.69 21.14
CA ARG A 349 12.17 5.57 22.26
C ARG A 349 13.02 4.82 23.27
N GLY A 350 14.06 5.48 23.79
CA GLY A 350 14.97 4.90 24.78
C GLY A 350 16.02 3.96 24.19
N ALA A 351 16.13 3.84 22.86
CA ALA A 351 17.09 2.95 22.20
C ALA A 351 18.56 3.22 22.59
N LEU A 352 18.96 4.50 22.74
CA LEU A 352 20.31 4.86 23.16
C LEU A 352 20.61 4.44 24.61
N ASP A 353 19.67 4.66 25.53
CA ASP A 353 19.80 4.18 26.91
C ASP A 353 19.82 2.65 26.96
N ALA A 354 18.96 2.01 26.17
CA ALA A 354 18.93 0.56 26.01
C ALA A 354 20.26 0.00 25.51
N LEU A 355 20.88 0.64 24.51
CA LEU A 355 22.18 0.24 23.99
C LEU A 355 23.25 0.28 25.07
N ARG A 356 23.29 1.38 25.83
CA ARG A 356 24.23 1.55 26.94
C ARG A 356 24.03 0.49 28.01
N ASP A 357 22.79 0.25 28.42
CA ASP A 357 22.48 -0.68 29.50
C ASP A 357 22.79 -2.14 29.08
N VAL A 358 22.48 -2.52 27.83
CA VAL A 358 22.83 -3.84 27.28
C VAL A 358 24.35 -3.99 27.12
N ARG A 359 25.07 -2.97 26.65
CA ARG A 359 26.56 -2.99 26.61
C ARG A 359 27.17 -3.18 27.99
N LYS A 360 26.67 -2.45 29.00
CA LYS A 360 27.09 -2.62 30.39
C LYS A 360 26.83 -4.03 30.91
N GLN A 361 25.65 -4.58 30.63
CA GLN A 361 25.32 -5.93 31.08
C GLN A 361 26.20 -6.97 30.39
N PHE A 362 26.38 -6.87 29.07
CA PHE A 362 27.27 -7.74 28.32
C PHE A 362 28.71 -7.70 28.88
N GLN A 363 29.24 -6.50 29.09
CA GLN A 363 30.58 -6.31 29.68
C GLN A 363 30.71 -7.02 31.04
N ARG A 364 29.69 -6.92 31.90
CA ARG A 364 29.67 -7.56 33.23
C ARG A 364 29.61 -9.08 33.13
N ASN A 365 28.72 -9.61 32.31
CA ASN A 365 28.53 -11.04 32.09
C ASN A 365 29.84 -11.71 31.61
N HIS A 366 30.55 -11.04 30.69
CA HIS A 366 31.81 -11.50 30.12
C HIS A 366 33.07 -11.05 30.89
N LYS A 367 32.91 -10.33 32.00
CA LYS A 367 33.99 -9.80 32.87
C LYS A 367 35.02 -8.93 32.12
N LEU A 368 34.61 -8.21 31.09
CA LEU A 368 35.46 -7.38 30.22
C LEU A 368 35.64 -5.95 30.76
N PHE A 369 35.95 -5.79 32.05
CA PHE A 369 35.99 -4.48 32.71
C PHE A 369 37.10 -3.55 32.20
N ASP A 370 38.16 -4.11 31.61
CA ASP A 370 39.30 -3.36 31.06
C ASP A 370 39.11 -2.92 29.60
N VAL A 371 38.01 -3.33 28.95
CA VAL A 371 37.68 -2.98 27.56
C VAL A 371 36.67 -1.84 27.56
N ASP A 372 36.82 -0.90 26.64
CA ASP A 372 35.85 0.19 26.47
C ASP A 372 34.44 -0.37 26.16
N MET A 373 33.43 0.23 26.77
CA MET A 373 32.04 -0.20 26.64
C MET A 373 31.52 -0.10 25.21
N ASP A 374 31.99 0.86 24.42
CA ASP A 374 31.59 1.04 23.03
C ASP A 374 32.21 -0.01 22.10
N ALA A 375 33.23 -0.75 22.56
CA ALA A 375 33.81 -1.88 21.85
C ALA A 375 33.06 -3.21 22.10
N MET A 376 32.08 -3.24 23.02
CA MET A 376 31.26 -4.45 23.23
C MET A 376 30.48 -4.79 21.96
N PRO A 377 30.31 -6.08 21.61
CA PRO A 377 29.65 -6.54 20.37
C PRO A 377 28.11 -6.41 20.45
N VAL A 378 27.64 -5.20 20.77
CA VAL A 378 26.23 -4.84 20.89
C VAL A 378 25.94 -3.70 19.92
N PHE A 379 25.05 -3.98 18.96
CA PHE A 379 24.74 -3.07 17.86
C PHE A 379 23.27 -2.66 17.87
N GLY A 380 23.02 -1.37 17.75
CA GLY A 380 21.68 -0.85 17.43
C GLY A 380 21.39 -1.05 15.95
N THR A 381 20.26 -1.67 15.63
CA THR A 381 19.89 -1.98 14.23
C THR A 381 18.44 -1.61 13.92
N ILE A 382 18.17 -1.26 12.67
CA ILE A 382 16.81 -1.01 12.16
C ILE A 382 16.62 -1.86 10.89
N ALA A 383 16.30 -3.15 11.07
CA ALA A 383 16.13 -4.07 9.94
C ALA A 383 14.99 -3.68 8.97
N SER A 384 14.06 -2.81 9.37
CA SER A 384 13.04 -2.26 8.47
C SER A 384 13.53 -1.12 7.58
N GLN A 385 14.68 -0.52 7.90
CA GLN A 385 15.28 0.58 7.15
C GLN A 385 16.24 0.02 6.09
N PHE A 386 15.99 0.40 4.85
CA PHE A 386 16.83 -0.01 3.73
C PHE A 386 18.26 0.52 3.89
N ASN A 387 19.25 -0.38 3.77
CA ASN A 387 20.67 -0.05 3.90
C ASN A 387 21.03 0.64 5.23
N ASP A 388 20.42 0.19 6.31
CA ASP A 388 20.71 0.66 7.67
C ASP A 388 22.22 0.50 8.02
N PRO A 389 22.91 1.58 8.44
CA PRO A 389 24.32 1.52 8.84
C PRO A 389 24.59 0.54 9.98
N GLY A 390 23.68 0.48 10.97
CA GLY A 390 23.81 -0.46 12.09
C GLY A 390 23.78 -1.92 11.64
N MET A 391 22.92 -2.26 10.68
CA MET A 391 22.90 -3.59 10.06
C MET A 391 24.20 -3.91 9.30
N ASN A 392 24.82 -2.92 8.65
CA ASN A 392 26.10 -3.12 7.95
C ASN A 392 27.23 -3.44 8.95
N SER A 393 27.29 -2.68 10.05
CA SER A 393 28.26 -2.92 11.14
C SER A 393 28.03 -4.25 11.85
N LEU A 394 26.77 -4.61 12.13
CA LEU A 394 26.42 -5.91 12.69
C LEU A 394 26.86 -7.06 11.76
N TYR A 395 26.52 -6.97 10.47
CA TYR A 395 26.88 -7.98 9.47
C TYR A 395 28.40 -8.21 9.43
N ARG A 396 29.19 -7.13 9.32
CA ARG A 396 30.65 -7.22 9.27
C ARG A 396 31.21 -7.92 10.50
N LYS A 397 30.71 -7.56 11.69
CA LYS A 397 31.15 -8.16 12.96
C LYS A 397 30.78 -9.63 13.08
N ILE A 398 29.58 -10.02 12.62
CA ILE A 398 29.17 -11.43 12.58
C ILE A 398 30.13 -12.24 11.71
N ILE A 399 30.45 -11.77 10.50
CA ILE A 399 31.39 -12.47 9.62
C ILE A 399 32.77 -12.60 10.27
N ASP A 400 33.29 -11.53 10.90
CA ASP A 400 34.57 -11.60 11.62
C ASP A 400 34.58 -12.65 12.74
N ILE A 401 33.50 -12.74 13.52
CA ILE A 401 33.39 -13.71 14.60
C ILE A 401 33.25 -15.12 14.06
N VAL A 402 32.48 -15.32 12.98
CA VAL A 402 32.37 -16.61 12.29
C VAL A 402 33.75 -17.07 11.84
N VAL A 403 34.52 -16.21 11.17
CA VAL A 403 35.89 -16.53 10.73
C VAL A 403 36.78 -16.85 11.93
N ALA A 404 36.75 -16.03 12.98
CA ALA A 404 37.59 -16.21 14.16
C ALA A 404 37.32 -17.52 14.92
N LYS A 405 36.05 -17.92 15.06
CA LYS A 405 35.66 -19.13 15.81
C LYS A 405 35.77 -20.41 14.99
N THR A 406 35.44 -20.36 13.70
CA THR A 406 35.31 -21.58 12.87
C THR A 406 36.47 -21.77 11.90
N GLY A 407 37.25 -20.72 11.61
CA GLY A 407 38.27 -20.73 10.57
C GLY A 407 37.71 -20.75 9.15
N ALA A 408 36.43 -20.39 8.97
CA ALA A 408 35.79 -20.33 7.67
C ALA A 408 36.48 -19.33 6.72
N ASP A 409 36.53 -19.68 5.43
CA ASP A 409 37.11 -18.85 4.37
C ASP A 409 36.10 -17.79 3.89
N PHE A 410 35.99 -16.71 4.68
CA PHE A 410 35.23 -15.51 4.33
C PHE A 410 36.13 -14.27 4.37
N SER A 411 36.26 -13.59 3.23
CA SER A 411 36.96 -12.31 3.10
C SER A 411 35.99 -11.22 2.63
N SER A 412 35.45 -10.46 3.59
CA SER A 412 34.46 -9.41 3.32
C SER A 412 35.10 -8.21 2.59
N LEU A 413 34.41 -7.70 1.57
CA LEU A 413 34.77 -6.47 0.83
C LEU A 413 34.02 -5.24 1.36
N MET A 414 33.06 -5.41 2.27
CA MET A 414 32.29 -4.30 2.85
C MET A 414 33.11 -3.52 3.89
N SER A 415 33.02 -2.19 3.84
CA SER A 415 33.64 -1.29 4.82
C SER A 415 32.85 -1.28 6.14
N SER A 416 33.58 -1.26 7.26
CA SER A 416 32.99 -0.97 8.57
C SER A 416 32.81 0.54 8.70
N GLU A 417 31.58 1.02 8.58
CA GLU A 417 31.24 2.41 8.86
C GLU A 417 30.86 2.54 10.34
N ASN A 418 31.49 3.47 11.07
CA ASN A 418 31.14 3.75 12.48
C ASN A 418 29.87 4.62 12.61
N GLU A 419 29.07 4.76 11.56
CA GLU A 419 27.81 5.48 11.61
C GLU A 419 26.77 4.70 12.41
N MET A 420 26.14 5.36 13.37
CA MET A 420 25.04 4.78 14.14
C MET A 420 23.76 4.81 13.32
N SER A 421 22.90 3.80 13.51
CA SER A 421 21.53 3.84 12.99
C SER A 421 20.78 5.06 13.56
N GLU A 422 20.53 6.05 12.71
CA GLU A 422 19.62 7.14 13.01
C GLU A 422 18.30 6.96 12.26
N LYS A 423 17.18 7.06 12.98
CA LYS A 423 15.87 6.98 12.36
C LYS A 423 15.58 8.24 11.56
N ILE A 424 15.28 8.07 10.28
CA ILE A 424 14.67 9.12 9.47
C ILE A 424 13.19 9.23 9.86
N PHE A 425 12.85 10.17 10.72
CA PHE A 425 11.46 10.40 11.12
C PHE A 425 10.67 11.06 9.98
N ILE A 426 9.73 10.33 9.38
CA ILE A 426 8.70 10.93 8.50
C ILE A 426 7.92 11.98 9.30
N ILE A 427 7.38 11.57 10.45
CA ILE A 427 6.68 12.47 11.37
C ILE A 427 7.57 12.71 12.60
N PRO A 428 7.93 13.97 12.91
CA PRO A 428 8.74 14.29 14.07
C PRO A 428 8.10 13.78 15.38
N PRO A 429 8.90 13.28 16.35
CA PRO A 429 8.37 12.69 17.60
C PRO A 429 7.44 13.60 18.41
N HIS A 430 7.65 14.91 18.36
CA HIS A 430 6.82 15.90 19.07
C HIS A 430 5.44 16.13 18.41
N ARG A 431 5.26 15.68 17.16
CA ARG A 431 3.97 15.74 16.44
C ARG A 431 3.19 14.45 16.54
N ASN A 432 3.66 13.40 17.22
CA ASN A 432 3.05 12.06 17.21
C ASN A 432 1.55 11.98 17.59
N ARG A 433 0.99 12.99 18.27
CA ARG A 433 -0.43 13.07 18.68
C ARG A 433 -1.29 13.97 17.76
N TYR A 434 -0.82 14.31 16.57
CA TYR A 434 -1.50 15.21 15.64
C TYR A 434 -2.99 14.88 15.40
N LEU A 435 -3.36 13.60 15.24
CA LEU A 435 -4.76 13.19 15.07
C LEU A 435 -5.62 13.51 16.31
N SER A 436 -5.08 13.33 17.51
CA SER A 436 -5.77 13.71 18.75
C SER A 436 -5.98 15.23 18.82
N GLU A 437 -4.96 16.00 18.47
CA GLU A 437 -5.04 17.47 18.44
C GLU A 437 -6.10 17.97 17.44
N ILE A 438 -6.20 17.35 16.26
CA ILE A 438 -7.23 17.65 15.26
C ILE A 438 -8.63 17.31 15.80
N SER A 439 -8.79 16.13 16.42
CA SER A 439 -10.06 15.72 17.01
C SER A 439 -10.52 16.68 18.10
N GLU A 440 -9.61 17.07 19.00
CA GLU A 440 -9.87 18.06 20.06
C GLU A 440 -10.22 19.43 19.47
N ASN A 441 -9.51 19.88 18.44
CA ASN A 441 -9.78 21.14 17.76
C ASN A 441 -11.19 21.19 17.17
N ASN A 442 -11.60 20.14 16.44
CA ASN A 442 -12.93 20.07 15.85
C ASN A 442 -14.04 20.00 16.91
N ARG A 443 -13.83 19.24 17.99
CA ARG A 443 -14.76 19.17 19.12
C ARG A 443 -14.89 20.50 19.85
N LYS A 444 -13.78 21.24 20.03
CA LYS A 444 -13.77 22.59 20.61
C LYS A 444 -14.57 23.57 19.75
N TYR A 445 -14.40 23.52 18.42
CA TYR A 445 -15.22 24.32 17.52
C TYR A 445 -16.71 24.00 17.65
N ASP A 446 -17.08 22.72 17.75
CA ASP A 446 -18.49 22.31 17.90
C ASP A 446 -19.09 22.72 19.25
N ALA A 447 -18.29 22.65 20.32
CA ALA A 447 -18.69 23.18 21.62
C ALA A 447 -18.94 24.70 21.55
N HIS A 448 -18.00 25.45 20.95
CA HIS A 448 -18.14 26.90 20.79
C HIS A 448 -19.33 27.29 19.90
N ALA A 449 -19.58 26.55 18.81
CA ALA A 449 -20.74 26.78 17.95
C ALA A 449 -22.07 26.54 18.70
N ARG A 450 -22.12 25.60 19.64
CA ARG A 450 -23.30 25.35 20.50
C ARG A 450 -23.46 26.42 21.58
N GLU A 451 -22.36 26.88 22.17
CA GLU A 451 -22.34 27.99 23.13
C GLU A 451 -22.87 29.28 22.48
N GLN A 452 -22.31 29.65 21.32
CA GLN A 452 -22.72 30.85 20.58
C GLN A 452 -24.15 30.75 20.05
N ARG A 453 -24.63 29.55 19.67
CA ARG A 453 -26.05 29.28 19.41
C ARG A 453 -26.91 29.64 20.63
N GLY A 454 -26.53 29.19 21.83
CA GLY A 454 -27.28 29.46 23.06
C GLY A 454 -27.34 30.96 23.40
N ILE A 455 -26.24 31.69 23.18
CA ILE A 455 -26.19 33.15 23.33
C ILE A 455 -27.14 33.82 22.33
N ALA A 456 -27.03 33.49 21.04
CA ALA A 456 -27.88 34.06 20.00
C ALA A 456 -29.38 33.76 20.22
N GLN A 457 -29.71 32.57 20.73
CA GLN A 457 -31.09 32.21 21.09
C GLN A 457 -31.64 33.07 22.23
N ARG A 458 -30.84 33.33 23.27
CA ARG A 458 -31.22 34.21 24.39
C ARG A 458 -31.42 35.65 23.89
N MET A 459 -30.52 36.15 23.04
CA MET A 459 -30.66 37.48 22.44
C MET A 459 -31.95 37.60 21.62
N TYR A 460 -32.28 36.59 20.80
CA TYR A 460 -33.52 36.58 20.03
C TYR A 460 -34.75 36.65 20.95
N ALA A 461 -34.81 35.82 21.99
CA ALA A 461 -35.92 35.82 22.94
C ALA A 461 -36.08 37.17 23.67
N LEU A 462 -34.96 37.81 24.06
CA LEU A 462 -34.97 39.14 24.67
C LEU A 462 -35.44 40.21 23.68
N SER A 463 -35.02 40.14 22.42
CA SER A 463 -35.45 41.05 21.35
C SER A 463 -36.95 40.98 21.10
N GLU A 464 -37.49 39.77 20.90
CA GLU A 464 -38.93 39.55 20.71
C GLU A 464 -39.74 40.02 21.91
N THR A 465 -39.26 39.71 23.13
CA THR A 465 -39.91 40.17 24.37
C THR A 465 -39.91 41.69 24.47
N LEU A 466 -38.78 42.35 24.16
CA LEU A 466 -38.67 43.80 24.13
C LEU A 466 -39.65 44.43 23.14
N GLU A 467 -39.79 43.85 21.94
CA GLU A 467 -40.72 44.32 20.92
C GLU A 467 -42.19 44.18 21.38
N HIS A 468 -42.54 43.05 21.99
CA HIS A 468 -43.87 42.82 22.53
C HIS A 468 -44.22 43.76 23.71
N VAL A 469 -43.27 43.96 24.63
CA VAL A 469 -43.42 44.87 25.78
C VAL A 469 -43.57 46.32 25.31
N LYS A 470 -42.89 46.73 24.23
CA LYS A 470 -43.06 48.05 23.60
C LYS A 470 -44.46 48.22 23.02
N THR A 471 -45.00 47.20 22.36
CA THR A 471 -46.36 47.26 21.78
C THR A 471 -47.47 47.27 22.83
N LEU A 472 -47.25 46.64 23.99
CA LEU A 472 -48.20 46.67 25.12
C LEU A 472 -48.23 48.02 25.87
N GLY A 473 -47.35 48.97 25.56
CA GLY A 473 -47.26 50.24 26.28
C GLY A 473 -46.77 50.10 27.73
N ALA A 474 -46.00 49.05 28.02
CA ALA A 474 -45.56 48.71 29.37
C ALA A 474 -44.52 49.70 29.95
N VAL A 475 -44.36 49.67 31.28
CA VAL A 475 -43.55 50.58 32.11
C VAL A 475 -42.08 50.67 31.62
N SER A 476 -41.55 51.91 31.55
CA SER A 476 -40.15 52.23 31.15
C SER A 476 -39.10 51.31 31.77
N ASP A 477 -39.29 50.92 33.03
CA ASP A 477 -38.27 50.24 33.81
C ASP A 477 -38.09 48.77 33.40
N LEU A 478 -39.18 48.10 32.98
CA LEU A 478 -39.10 46.75 32.43
C LEU A 478 -38.36 46.76 31.08
N GLN A 479 -38.62 47.76 30.23
CA GLN A 479 -37.92 47.91 28.95
C GLN A 479 -36.42 48.15 29.17
N LYS A 480 -36.05 49.02 30.12
CA LYS A 480 -34.65 49.26 30.48
C LYS A 480 -33.96 48.01 31.01
N LEU A 481 -34.64 47.23 31.87
CA LEU A 481 -34.10 45.98 32.41
C LEU A 481 -33.82 44.97 31.30
N LEU A 482 -34.80 44.73 30.43
CA LEU A 482 -34.68 43.81 29.30
C LEU A 482 -33.60 44.27 28.30
N GLN A 483 -33.51 45.57 28.03
CA GLN A 483 -32.46 46.13 27.16
C GLN A 483 -31.07 45.96 27.78
N THR A 484 -30.93 46.20 29.09
CA THR A 484 -29.66 46.01 29.80
C THR A 484 -29.22 44.55 29.75
N GLU A 485 -30.14 43.59 29.95
CA GLU A 485 -29.81 42.17 29.85
C GLU A 485 -29.49 41.77 28.40
N PHE A 486 -30.21 42.32 27.41
CA PHE A 486 -29.88 42.12 25.99
C PHE A 486 -28.46 42.58 25.69
N ASP A 487 -28.09 43.80 26.10
CA ASP A 487 -26.77 44.37 25.84
C ASP A 487 -25.67 43.54 26.53
N LYS A 488 -25.93 43.05 27.74
CA LYS A 488 -25.02 42.16 28.47
C LYS A 488 -24.81 40.83 27.74
N VAL A 489 -25.89 40.16 27.33
CA VAL A 489 -25.80 38.89 26.59
C VAL A 489 -25.15 39.12 25.22
N ALA A 490 -25.42 40.26 24.58
CA ALA A 490 -24.82 40.62 23.30
C ALA A 490 -23.29 40.74 23.36
N MET A 491 -22.71 41.12 24.51
CA MET A 491 -21.25 41.15 24.71
C MET A 491 -20.61 39.75 24.70
N GLU A 492 -21.38 38.69 24.99
CA GLU A 492 -20.89 37.30 24.94
C GLU A 492 -20.83 36.75 23.50
N LEU A 493 -21.54 37.39 22.55
CA LEU A 493 -21.55 37.00 21.15
C LEU A 493 -20.35 37.60 20.42
N THR A 494 -19.59 36.77 19.69
CA THR A 494 -18.44 37.30 18.93
C THR A 494 -18.89 38.24 17.80
N PRO A 495 -18.11 39.30 17.47
CA PRO A 495 -18.46 40.23 16.40
C PRO A 495 -18.70 39.55 15.04
N LYS A 496 -17.94 38.48 14.78
CA LYS A 496 -18.09 37.66 13.57
C LYS A 496 -19.43 36.92 13.53
N ASN A 497 -19.86 36.34 14.65
CA ASN A 497 -21.13 35.64 14.74
C ASN A 497 -22.31 36.61 14.65
N LYS A 498 -22.18 37.81 15.22
CA LYS A 498 -23.17 38.88 15.05
C LYS A 498 -23.35 39.24 13.57
N ALA A 499 -22.24 39.42 12.83
CA ALA A 499 -22.29 39.72 11.40
C ALA A 499 -22.99 38.61 10.57
N LEU A 500 -22.87 37.34 10.97
CA LEU A 500 -23.59 36.22 10.32
C LEU A 500 -25.11 36.29 10.56
N ILE A 501 -25.54 36.69 11.75
CA ILE A 501 -26.97 36.86 12.07
C ILE A 501 -27.52 38.07 11.30
N ASP A 502 -26.86 39.22 11.42
CA ASP A 502 -27.27 40.47 10.77
C ASP A 502 -27.29 40.34 9.22
N GLY A 503 -26.39 39.50 8.68
CA GLY A 503 -26.28 39.22 7.24
C GLY A 503 -27.27 38.18 6.69
N TRP A 504 -28.02 37.47 7.53
CA TRP A 504 -28.86 36.33 7.12
C TRP A 504 -29.91 36.70 6.06
N GLY A 505 -30.60 37.83 6.24
CA GLY A 505 -31.59 38.31 5.28
C GLY A 505 -30.99 38.52 3.89
N LYS A 506 -29.84 39.21 3.83
CA LYS A 506 -29.11 39.46 2.57
C LYS A 506 -28.67 38.17 1.89
N LEU A 507 -28.16 37.20 2.66
CA LEU A 507 -27.74 35.90 2.14
C LEU A 507 -28.93 35.13 1.54
N ARG A 508 -30.07 35.10 2.23
CA ARG A 508 -31.28 34.45 1.73
C ARG A 508 -31.78 35.09 0.44
N ASP A 509 -31.80 36.42 0.40
CA ASP A 509 -32.30 37.16 -0.76
C ASP A 509 -31.36 36.99 -1.97
N LEU A 510 -30.05 36.84 -1.74
CA LEU A 510 -29.06 36.53 -2.78
C LEU A 510 -29.34 35.20 -3.50
N TYR A 511 -29.73 34.15 -2.76
CA TYR A 511 -30.06 32.85 -3.36
C TYR A 511 -31.51 32.75 -3.87
N LYS A 512 -32.39 33.68 -3.50
CA LYS A 512 -33.75 33.80 -4.05
C LYS A 512 -33.82 34.65 -5.32
N ALA A 513 -32.86 35.55 -5.52
CA ALA A 513 -32.76 36.36 -6.74
C ALA A 513 -32.67 35.45 -7.97
N PRO A 514 -33.23 35.83 -9.14
CA PRO A 514 -33.20 34.99 -10.36
C PRO A 514 -31.78 34.61 -10.81
N GLU A 515 -30.83 35.51 -10.57
CA GLU A 515 -29.43 35.37 -10.96
C GLU A 515 -28.50 35.61 -9.76
N TYR A 516 -27.49 34.77 -9.66
CA TYR A 516 -26.37 34.92 -8.72
C TYR A 516 -25.16 35.47 -9.46
N VAL A 517 -24.65 36.61 -9.00
CA VAL A 517 -23.48 37.28 -9.59
C VAL A 517 -22.26 37.03 -8.72
N PHE A 518 -21.21 36.46 -9.29
CA PHE A 518 -19.93 36.33 -8.61
C PHE A 518 -18.77 36.62 -9.56
N THR A 519 -17.66 37.08 -8.98
CA THR A 519 -16.47 37.48 -9.75
C THR A 519 -15.40 36.42 -9.60
N VAL A 520 -14.90 35.90 -10.73
CA VAL A 520 -13.78 34.96 -10.79
C VAL A 520 -12.72 35.53 -11.71
N ARG A 521 -11.53 35.82 -11.18
CA ARG A 521 -10.39 36.37 -11.95
C ARG A 521 -10.82 37.57 -12.82
N ASP A 522 -11.48 38.54 -12.18
CA ASP A 522 -11.99 39.78 -12.78
C ASP A 522 -13.11 39.63 -13.83
N LYS A 523 -13.65 38.41 -14.00
CA LYS A 523 -14.84 38.15 -14.83
C LYS A 523 -16.08 37.99 -13.95
N LYS A 524 -17.12 38.78 -14.24
CA LYS A 524 -18.45 38.58 -13.65
C LYS A 524 -19.14 37.41 -14.34
N LEU A 525 -19.52 36.39 -13.57
CA LEU A 525 -20.31 35.27 -14.02
C LEU A 525 -21.71 35.39 -13.43
N LEU A 526 -22.70 35.19 -14.30
CA LEU A 526 -24.13 35.19 -13.99
C LEU A 526 -24.59 33.74 -14.01
N LEU A 527 -25.21 33.27 -12.92
CA LEU A 527 -25.77 31.92 -12.83
C LEU A 527 -27.24 32.00 -12.44
N ALA A 528 -28.10 31.32 -13.20
CA ALA A 528 -29.48 31.14 -12.81
C ALA A 528 -29.55 30.37 -11.47
N THR A 529 -30.33 30.86 -10.52
CA THR A 529 -30.49 30.23 -9.20
C THR A 529 -31.60 29.19 -9.17
N HIS A 530 -32.46 29.17 -10.17
CA HIS A 530 -33.60 28.26 -10.30
C HIS A 530 -33.55 27.50 -11.63
N THR A 531 -34.19 26.34 -11.65
CA THR A 531 -34.50 25.57 -12.86
C THR A 531 -36.02 25.44 -12.95
N GLU A 532 -36.60 25.82 -14.08
CA GLU A 532 -38.03 25.68 -14.32
C GLU A 532 -38.37 24.23 -14.72
N SER A 533 -39.36 23.63 -14.04
CA SER A 533 -39.88 22.30 -14.40
C SER A 533 -40.91 22.37 -15.53
N LEU A 534 -41.29 21.21 -16.08
CA LEU A 534 -42.40 21.11 -17.04
C LEU A 534 -43.75 21.62 -16.48
N SER A 535 -43.91 21.68 -15.16
CA SER A 535 -45.08 22.25 -14.48
C SER A 535 -44.91 23.73 -14.13
N HIS A 536 -43.90 24.41 -14.69
CA HIS A 536 -43.54 25.81 -14.40
C HIS A 536 -43.13 26.10 -12.95
N THR A 537 -42.82 25.06 -12.17
CA THR A 537 -42.32 25.23 -10.81
C THR A 537 -40.86 25.68 -10.87
N GLN A 538 -40.55 26.80 -10.24
CA GLN A 538 -39.19 27.30 -10.10
C GLN A 538 -38.48 26.51 -9.00
N VAL A 539 -37.73 25.46 -9.38
CA VAL A 539 -36.99 24.62 -8.45
C VAL A 539 -35.68 25.31 -8.09
N PRO A 540 -35.46 25.74 -6.84
CA PRO A 540 -34.22 26.41 -6.46
C PRO A 540 -33.05 25.42 -6.53
N LYS A 541 -31.93 25.84 -7.14
CA LYS A 541 -30.68 25.07 -7.13
C LYS A 541 -30.13 24.93 -5.71
N ILE A 542 -30.30 25.96 -4.88
CA ILE A 542 -29.93 25.99 -3.46
C ILE A 542 -31.14 26.43 -2.63
N SER A 543 -31.58 25.58 -1.71
CA SER A 543 -32.68 25.89 -0.78
C SER A 543 -32.14 26.28 0.59
N THR A 544 -32.41 27.52 1.02
CA THR A 544 -32.03 28.01 2.35
C THR A 544 -33.08 27.62 3.40
N PRO A 545 -32.69 27.32 4.65
CA PRO A 545 -33.66 27.06 5.72
C PRO A 545 -34.58 28.27 5.98
N ARG A 546 -35.75 28.01 6.56
CA ARG A 546 -36.74 29.04 6.95
C ARG A 546 -36.70 29.34 8.45
N PHE A 547 -35.50 29.30 9.04
CA PHE A 547 -35.32 29.61 10.46
C PHE A 547 -35.51 31.11 10.72
N GLU A 548 -36.20 31.43 11.82
CA GLU A 548 -36.40 32.79 12.31
C GLU A 548 -35.49 33.07 13.53
N ALA A 549 -35.40 32.10 14.44
CA ALA A 549 -34.59 32.22 15.64
C ALA A 549 -33.09 32.36 15.33
N TRP A 550 -32.45 33.37 15.92
CA TRP A 550 -31.04 33.66 15.67
C TRP A 550 -30.10 32.51 16.08
N GLY A 551 -30.47 31.72 17.08
CA GLY A 551 -29.72 30.54 17.49
C GLY A 551 -29.59 29.50 16.38
N ASP A 552 -30.71 29.12 15.76
CA ASP A 552 -30.73 28.09 14.70
C ASP A 552 -30.08 28.61 13.41
N VAL A 553 -30.31 29.88 13.05
CA VAL A 553 -29.63 30.55 11.93
C VAL A 553 -28.11 30.51 12.11
N LEU A 554 -27.61 30.92 13.28
CA LEU A 554 -26.18 30.93 13.56
C LEU A 554 -25.59 29.51 13.55
N HIS A 555 -26.27 28.56 14.19
CA HIS A 555 -25.78 27.19 14.27
C HIS A 555 -25.65 26.54 12.89
N TRP A 556 -26.67 26.72 12.03
CA TRP A 556 -26.65 26.22 10.67
C TRP A 556 -25.50 26.85 9.85
N GLN A 557 -25.30 28.17 9.92
CA GLN A 557 -24.18 28.84 9.23
C GLN A 557 -22.80 28.38 9.72
N LEU A 558 -22.66 28.04 11.01
CA LEU A 558 -21.39 27.56 11.57
C LEU A 558 -21.08 26.09 11.27
N GLN A 559 -22.11 25.25 11.03
CA GLN A 559 -21.96 23.80 10.89
C GLN A 559 -22.15 23.29 9.46
N GLU A 560 -23.01 23.91 8.67
CA GLU A 560 -23.43 23.37 7.37
C GLU A 560 -23.31 24.39 6.25
N ASN A 561 -23.82 25.60 6.48
CA ASN A 561 -23.80 26.75 5.56
C ASN A 561 -24.25 26.43 4.12
N VAL A 562 -24.29 27.46 3.27
CA VAL A 562 -24.46 27.28 1.82
C VAL A 562 -23.19 26.67 1.19
N PRO A 563 -23.28 25.98 0.04
CA PRO A 563 -22.09 25.57 -0.71
C PRO A 563 -21.19 26.77 -1.04
N GLY A 564 -19.87 26.54 -1.03
CA GLY A 564 -18.88 27.60 -1.28
C GLY A 564 -18.51 28.44 -0.05
N GLU A 565 -19.17 28.23 1.09
CA GLU A 565 -18.88 28.93 2.34
C GLU A 565 -18.40 27.98 3.44
N PHE A 566 -17.54 28.47 4.34
CA PHE A 566 -17.03 27.67 5.46
C PHE A 566 -18.18 27.19 6.37
N PRO A 567 -18.20 25.91 6.82
CA PRO A 567 -17.14 24.88 6.71
C PRO A 567 -17.27 23.94 5.48
N TYR A 568 -17.87 24.41 4.39
CA TYR A 568 -17.98 23.74 3.09
C TYR A 568 -18.73 22.40 3.11
N THR A 569 -19.56 22.18 4.12
CA THR A 569 -20.27 20.91 4.35
C THR A 569 -21.13 20.53 3.13
N ALA A 570 -21.88 21.49 2.58
CA ALA A 570 -22.74 21.29 1.42
C ALA A 570 -22.02 21.35 0.05
N GLY A 571 -20.72 21.61 0.04
CA GLY A 571 -19.91 21.71 -1.17
C GLY A 571 -18.92 22.88 -1.14
N ILE A 572 -17.87 22.79 -1.95
CA ILE A 572 -16.78 23.77 -1.99
C ILE A 572 -17.00 24.91 -3.00
N TYR A 573 -18.01 24.78 -3.87
CA TYR A 573 -18.37 25.77 -4.87
C TYR A 573 -19.80 26.24 -4.64
N PRO A 574 -20.13 27.53 -4.85
CA PRO A 574 -21.49 28.04 -4.69
C PRO A 574 -22.53 27.29 -5.54
N PHE A 575 -22.15 26.92 -6.76
CA PHE A 575 -22.96 26.14 -7.68
C PHE A 575 -22.11 25.05 -8.36
N LYS A 576 -22.78 24.00 -8.86
CA LYS A 576 -22.17 23.01 -9.75
C LYS A 576 -21.76 23.67 -11.07
N ARG A 577 -20.74 23.14 -11.74
CA ARG A 577 -20.26 23.68 -13.04
C ARG A 577 -21.32 23.46 -14.12
N GLU A 578 -21.57 24.47 -14.92
CA GLU A 578 -22.37 24.35 -16.15
C GLU A 578 -21.42 23.92 -17.29
N GLY A 579 -21.75 22.82 -17.99
CA GLY A 579 -20.98 22.33 -19.14
C GLY A 579 -19.78 21.42 -18.84
N GLU A 580 -19.50 21.11 -17.56
CA GLU A 580 -18.51 20.10 -17.17
C GLU A 580 -19.13 19.19 -16.10
N ASP A 581 -19.72 18.08 -16.55
CA ASP A 581 -20.26 17.03 -15.67
C ASP A 581 -19.11 16.42 -14.83
N PRO A 582 -19.34 16.04 -13.55
CA PRO A 582 -18.34 15.32 -12.76
C PRO A 582 -17.89 13.98 -13.36
N THR A 583 -18.67 13.42 -14.30
CA THR A 583 -18.37 12.16 -14.99
C THR A 583 -16.92 12.09 -15.45
N ARG A 584 -16.25 11.01 -15.05
CA ARG A 584 -14.86 10.70 -15.40
C ARG A 584 -14.79 9.22 -15.78
N MET A 585 -14.44 8.95 -17.03
CA MET A 585 -14.51 7.61 -17.60
C MET A 585 -13.23 6.83 -17.30
N PHE A 586 -13.33 5.75 -16.53
CA PHE A 586 -12.25 4.82 -16.23
C PHE A 586 -12.05 3.85 -17.39
N ALA A 587 -10.86 3.84 -17.99
CA ALA A 587 -10.53 2.97 -19.10
C ALA A 587 -9.05 2.56 -19.08
N GLY A 588 -8.79 1.36 -19.58
CA GLY A 588 -7.46 0.78 -19.75
C GLY A 588 -7.62 -0.67 -20.20
N GLU A 589 -7.19 -0.98 -21.41
CA GLU A 589 -7.16 -2.35 -21.93
C GLU A 589 -6.12 -2.48 -23.05
N GLY A 590 -5.34 -3.56 -23.01
CA GLY A 590 -4.34 -3.87 -24.02
C GLY A 590 -3.18 -2.87 -24.06
N GLY A 591 -2.69 -2.58 -25.27
CA GLY A 591 -1.65 -1.58 -25.50
C GLY A 591 -2.16 -0.13 -25.51
N PRO A 592 -1.24 0.85 -25.56
CA PRO A 592 -1.58 2.27 -25.51
C PRO A 592 -2.53 2.70 -26.63
N GLU A 593 -2.38 2.17 -27.86
CA GLU A 593 -3.23 2.52 -29.00
C GLU A 593 -4.69 2.07 -28.80
N ARG A 594 -4.92 0.88 -28.23
CA ARG A 594 -6.27 0.38 -27.95
C ARG A 594 -6.96 1.22 -26.88
N THR A 595 -6.24 1.58 -25.84
CA THR A 595 -6.77 2.44 -24.78
C THR A 595 -6.99 3.88 -25.27
N ASN A 596 -6.09 4.40 -26.11
CA ASN A 596 -6.27 5.69 -26.78
C ASN A 596 -7.56 5.72 -27.62
N LYS A 597 -7.81 4.68 -28.42
CA LYS A 597 -9.07 4.50 -29.15
C LYS A 597 -10.29 4.51 -28.23
N ARG A 598 -10.21 3.84 -27.07
CA ARG A 598 -11.28 3.87 -26.08
C ARG A 598 -11.51 5.27 -25.50
N PHE A 599 -10.44 6.01 -25.17
CA PHE A 599 -10.55 7.37 -24.67
C PHE A 599 -11.23 8.32 -25.67
N HIS A 600 -10.87 8.21 -26.96
CA HIS A 600 -11.53 8.98 -28.01
C HIS A 600 -13.01 8.61 -28.14
N TYR A 601 -13.34 7.32 -28.13
CA TYR A 601 -14.73 6.85 -28.16
C TYR A 601 -15.57 7.39 -26.98
N VAL A 602 -15.11 7.23 -25.74
CA VAL A 602 -15.90 7.63 -24.55
C VAL A 602 -16.00 9.13 -24.35
N SER A 603 -15.12 9.91 -24.98
CA SER A 603 -15.10 11.37 -24.85
C SER A 603 -15.65 12.07 -26.10
N LEU A 604 -16.00 11.34 -27.16
CA LEU A 604 -16.48 11.89 -28.41
C LEU A 604 -17.72 12.79 -28.18
N GLY A 605 -17.74 13.96 -28.80
CA GLY A 605 -18.83 14.95 -28.62
C GLY A 605 -18.90 15.64 -27.25
N MET A 606 -18.09 15.24 -26.26
CA MET A 606 -18.08 15.89 -24.95
C MET A 606 -17.32 17.22 -24.97
N PRO A 607 -17.85 18.28 -24.33
CA PRO A 607 -17.22 19.60 -24.31
C PRO A 607 -15.94 19.67 -23.47
N ALA A 608 -15.75 18.73 -22.53
CA ALA A 608 -14.57 18.60 -21.69
C ALA A 608 -14.08 17.14 -21.70
N LYS A 609 -12.77 16.94 -21.73
CA LYS A 609 -12.12 15.63 -21.82
C LYS A 609 -11.57 15.22 -20.45
N ARG A 610 -12.32 14.41 -19.71
CA ARG A 610 -11.94 13.95 -18.35
C ARG A 610 -11.59 12.46 -18.37
N LEU A 611 -10.32 12.16 -18.62
CA LEU A 611 -9.82 10.79 -18.77
C LEU A 611 -9.46 10.19 -17.40
N SER A 612 -9.62 8.88 -17.23
CA SER A 612 -9.10 8.15 -16.09
C SER A 612 -8.47 6.83 -16.54
N THR A 613 -7.19 6.68 -16.25
CA THR A 613 -6.32 5.63 -16.79
C THR A 613 -6.18 4.50 -15.78
N ALA A 614 -6.53 3.29 -16.21
CA ALA A 614 -6.29 2.04 -15.50
C ALA A 614 -5.05 1.35 -16.09
N PHE A 615 -4.04 1.05 -15.30
CA PHE A 615 -2.84 0.35 -15.77
C PHE A 615 -2.94 -1.15 -15.52
N ASP A 616 -2.30 -1.94 -16.39
CA ASP A 616 -2.23 -3.38 -16.18
C ASP A 616 -1.39 -3.72 -14.94
N SER A 617 -1.54 -4.94 -14.43
CA SER A 617 -0.84 -5.38 -13.22
C SER A 617 0.69 -5.32 -13.36
N VAL A 618 1.23 -5.54 -14.57
CA VAL A 618 2.67 -5.45 -14.86
C VAL A 618 3.19 -4.02 -14.62
N THR A 619 2.50 -3.02 -15.17
CA THR A 619 2.81 -1.60 -14.98
C THR A 619 2.56 -1.15 -13.54
N LEU A 620 1.48 -1.62 -12.89
CA LEU A 620 1.16 -1.29 -11.50
C LEU A 620 2.27 -1.66 -10.53
N TYR A 621 3.02 -2.73 -10.83
CA TYR A 621 4.16 -3.21 -10.05
C TYR A 621 5.53 -2.74 -10.58
N GLY A 622 5.55 -1.78 -11.52
CA GLY A 622 6.78 -1.17 -12.01
C GLY A 622 7.70 -2.15 -12.74
N ARG A 623 7.12 -3.10 -13.47
CA ARG A 623 7.86 -4.10 -14.26
C ARG A 623 7.67 -3.86 -15.75
N ASP A 624 8.67 -4.28 -16.52
CA ASP A 624 8.57 -4.34 -17.97
C ASP A 624 7.84 -5.62 -18.41
N PRO A 625 7.13 -5.59 -19.56
CA PRO A 625 6.56 -6.79 -20.15
C PRO A 625 7.63 -7.83 -20.47
N HIS A 626 7.33 -9.12 -20.26
CA HIS A 626 8.26 -10.22 -20.47
C HIS A 626 7.56 -11.46 -21.02
N ILE A 627 8.27 -12.30 -21.78
CA ILE A 627 7.78 -13.56 -22.35
C ILE A 627 7.52 -14.67 -21.32
N ARG A 628 7.84 -14.44 -20.03
CA ARG A 628 7.68 -15.45 -18.99
C ARG A 628 6.18 -15.62 -18.75
N PRO A 629 5.61 -16.84 -18.75
CA PRO A 629 4.15 -17.00 -18.83
C PRO A 629 3.35 -16.28 -17.74
N ASP A 630 3.88 -16.24 -16.51
CA ASP A 630 3.25 -15.56 -15.37
C ASP A 630 3.24 -14.01 -15.48
N ILE A 631 4.10 -13.43 -16.33
CA ILE A 631 4.08 -12.01 -16.71
C ILE A 631 3.28 -11.83 -18.01
N TYR A 632 3.58 -12.64 -19.04
CA TYR A 632 3.01 -12.51 -20.38
C TYR A 632 1.48 -12.57 -20.38
N GLY A 633 0.91 -13.52 -19.62
CA GLY A 633 -0.54 -13.67 -19.47
C GLY A 633 -1.22 -12.50 -18.75
N LYS A 634 -0.47 -11.53 -18.21
CA LYS A 634 -0.99 -10.35 -17.51
C LYS A 634 -0.82 -9.04 -18.28
N ILE A 635 -0.02 -9.03 -19.35
CA ILE A 635 0.24 -7.83 -20.16
C ILE A 635 -1.05 -7.34 -20.80
N GLY A 636 -1.44 -6.09 -20.51
CA GLY A 636 -2.64 -5.44 -21.06
C GLY A 636 -3.97 -6.02 -20.53
N ASN A 637 -3.93 -6.90 -19.54
CA ASN A 637 -5.11 -7.41 -18.85
C ASN A 637 -5.45 -6.51 -17.66
N ALA A 638 -6.75 -6.27 -17.45
CA ALA A 638 -7.29 -5.38 -16.41
C ALA A 638 -6.78 -3.91 -16.45
N GLY A 639 -6.07 -3.52 -17.51
CA GLY A 639 -5.54 -2.18 -17.68
C GLY A 639 -4.67 -2.03 -18.92
N VAL A 640 -4.15 -0.83 -19.17
CA VAL A 640 -3.21 -0.55 -20.26
C VAL A 640 -1.77 -0.88 -19.85
N SER A 641 -1.01 -1.50 -20.74
CA SER A 641 0.42 -1.78 -20.53
C SER A 641 1.27 -0.58 -20.96
N ILE A 642 2.01 0.02 -20.04
CA ILE A 642 2.88 1.20 -20.28
C ILE A 642 4.24 0.93 -19.64
N CYS A 643 5.26 0.72 -20.46
CA CYS A 643 6.62 0.45 -19.98
C CYS A 643 7.62 1.57 -20.32
N CYS A 644 7.27 2.46 -21.25
CA CYS A 644 8.15 3.55 -21.66
C CYS A 644 7.41 4.87 -21.90
N LEU A 645 8.17 5.96 -22.10
CA LEU A 645 7.63 7.28 -22.42
C LEU A 645 6.81 7.29 -23.72
N ASP A 646 7.26 6.57 -24.76
CA ASP A 646 6.54 6.52 -26.04
C ASP A 646 5.16 5.87 -25.91
N ASP A 647 5.00 4.90 -25.01
CA ASP A 647 3.69 4.33 -24.71
C ASP A 647 2.76 5.38 -24.10
N ALA A 648 3.26 6.23 -23.20
CA ALA A 648 2.49 7.34 -22.63
C ALA A 648 2.13 8.40 -23.69
N LYS A 649 3.03 8.69 -24.64
CA LYS A 649 2.75 9.57 -25.78
C LYS A 649 1.63 9.03 -26.65
N LYS A 650 1.70 7.74 -27.02
CA LYS A 650 0.66 7.06 -27.80
C LYS A 650 -0.68 7.05 -27.07
N LEU A 651 -0.67 6.73 -25.77
CA LEU A 651 -1.85 6.65 -24.92
C LEU A 651 -2.65 7.96 -24.93
N TYR A 652 -1.97 9.10 -24.84
CA TYR A 652 -2.59 10.42 -24.76
C TYR A 652 -2.57 11.20 -26.08
N SER A 653 -2.20 10.56 -27.19
CA SER A 653 -2.20 11.20 -28.51
C SER A 653 -3.59 11.71 -28.91
N GLY A 654 -3.62 12.87 -29.56
CA GLY A 654 -4.87 13.56 -29.93
C GLY A 654 -5.59 14.27 -28.78
N PHE A 655 -5.06 14.23 -27.55
CA PHE A 655 -5.55 15.01 -26.42
C PHE A 655 -4.50 16.03 -26.00
N ASN A 656 -4.74 17.32 -26.26
CA ASN A 656 -3.85 18.37 -25.77
C ASN A 656 -3.91 18.43 -24.23
N LEU A 657 -2.84 17.97 -23.56
CA LEU A 657 -2.77 17.85 -22.09
C LEU A 657 -2.67 19.20 -21.36
N CYS A 658 -2.36 20.28 -22.09
CA CYS A 658 -2.37 21.66 -21.58
C CYS A 658 -3.70 22.39 -21.85
N ASP A 659 -4.65 21.77 -22.54
CA ASP A 659 -5.96 22.40 -22.77
C ASP A 659 -6.71 22.57 -21.44
N PRO A 660 -7.27 23.77 -21.16
CA PRO A 660 -8.01 24.01 -19.92
C PRO A 660 -9.30 23.20 -19.79
N LYS A 661 -9.73 22.43 -20.80
CA LYS A 661 -10.88 21.51 -20.76
C LYS A 661 -10.46 20.04 -20.76
N THR A 662 -9.15 19.75 -20.78
CA THR A 662 -8.61 18.39 -20.67
C THR A 662 -8.08 18.16 -19.26
N SER A 663 -8.36 16.99 -18.66
CA SER A 663 -7.71 16.56 -17.43
C SER A 663 -7.60 15.05 -17.35
N VAL A 664 -6.41 14.56 -17.00
CA VAL A 664 -6.13 13.13 -16.93
C VAL A 664 -5.95 12.70 -15.48
N SER A 665 -6.66 11.65 -15.09
CA SER A 665 -6.41 10.93 -13.83
C SER A 665 -5.65 9.64 -14.13
N MET A 666 -4.65 9.32 -13.33
CA MET A 666 -3.84 8.11 -13.46
C MET A 666 -3.87 7.33 -12.14
N THR A 667 -4.47 6.14 -12.16
CA THR A 667 -4.58 5.26 -11.00
C THR A 667 -3.33 4.39 -10.89
N ILE A 668 -2.26 4.97 -10.33
CA ILE A 668 -0.95 4.33 -10.15
C ILE A 668 -0.40 4.69 -8.75
N ASN A 669 0.27 3.75 -8.07
CA ASN A 669 0.76 3.93 -6.70
C ASN A 669 2.27 3.68 -6.58
N GLY A 670 2.72 2.42 -6.51
CA GLY A 670 4.14 2.06 -6.31
C GLY A 670 5.11 2.81 -7.24
N PRO A 671 4.98 2.68 -8.57
CA PRO A 671 5.84 3.38 -9.53
C PRO A 671 5.26 4.75 -9.97
N ALA A 672 4.36 5.35 -9.18
CA ALA A 672 3.70 6.61 -9.54
C ALA A 672 4.66 7.75 -9.93
N PRO A 673 5.81 7.96 -9.24
CA PRO A 673 6.77 8.99 -9.66
C PRO A 673 7.31 8.79 -11.08
N MET A 674 7.55 7.53 -11.48
CA MET A 674 8.05 7.18 -12.82
C MET A 674 6.98 7.45 -13.89
N LEU A 675 5.74 6.98 -13.68
CA LEU A 675 4.64 7.20 -14.62
C LEU A 675 4.23 8.68 -14.70
N LEU A 676 4.33 9.42 -13.58
CA LEU A 676 4.15 10.86 -13.57
C LEU A 676 5.22 11.56 -14.42
N ALA A 677 6.47 11.13 -14.34
CA ALA A 677 7.52 11.65 -15.20
C ALA A 677 7.23 11.37 -16.68
N PHE A 678 6.74 10.17 -17.04
CA PHE A 678 6.32 9.88 -18.42
C PHE A 678 5.18 10.80 -18.87
N PHE A 679 4.15 10.98 -18.05
CA PHE A 679 3.04 11.87 -18.36
C PHE A 679 3.49 13.34 -18.55
N MET A 680 4.34 13.85 -17.66
CA MET A 680 4.83 15.23 -17.75
C MET A 680 5.66 15.44 -19.01
N ASN A 681 6.53 14.48 -19.37
CA ASN A 681 7.30 14.55 -20.60
C ASN A 681 6.42 14.42 -21.85
N ALA A 682 5.40 13.56 -21.84
CA ALA A 682 4.44 13.47 -22.94
C ALA A 682 3.71 14.81 -23.15
N ALA A 683 3.31 15.49 -22.07
CA ALA A 683 2.70 16.83 -22.16
C ALA A 683 3.68 17.89 -22.68
N ILE A 684 4.95 17.85 -22.26
CA ILE A 684 5.99 18.77 -22.74
C ILE A 684 6.24 18.56 -24.23
N ASP A 685 6.37 17.31 -24.65
CA ASP A 685 6.64 16.95 -26.05
C ASP A 685 5.45 17.35 -26.95
N GLN A 686 4.19 17.21 -26.50
CA GLN A 686 3.03 17.75 -27.24
C GLN A 686 3.15 19.27 -27.50
N GLN A 687 3.60 20.06 -26.52
CA GLN A 687 3.76 21.50 -26.72
C GLN A 687 4.98 21.83 -27.60
N CYS A 688 6.02 21.00 -27.55
CA CYS A 688 7.13 21.08 -28.49
C CYS A 688 6.67 20.81 -29.93
N GLU A 689 5.82 19.80 -30.14
CA GLU A 689 5.21 19.52 -31.45
C GLU A 689 4.39 20.71 -31.96
N LEU A 690 3.53 21.28 -31.11
CA LEU A 690 2.76 22.48 -31.47
C LEU A 690 3.66 23.65 -31.86
N TYR A 691 4.76 23.87 -31.13
CA TYR A 691 5.75 24.89 -31.49
C TYR A 691 6.40 24.59 -32.85
N ILE A 692 6.77 23.34 -33.10
CA ILE A 692 7.37 22.89 -34.36
C ILE A 692 6.42 23.16 -35.54
N PHE A 693 5.15 22.80 -35.42
CA PHE A 693 4.12 23.04 -36.44
C PHE A 693 3.88 24.53 -36.67
N GLN A 694 3.77 25.32 -35.59
CA GLN A 694 3.56 26.77 -35.68
C GLN A 694 4.73 27.50 -36.38
N ASN A 695 5.96 26.98 -36.22
CA ASN A 695 7.18 27.58 -36.79
C ASN A 695 7.66 26.89 -38.07
N LYS A 696 6.90 25.91 -38.60
CA LYS A 696 7.23 25.18 -39.83
C LYS A 696 8.61 24.48 -39.79
N LEU A 697 8.95 23.87 -38.66
CA LEU A 697 10.25 23.22 -38.42
C LEU A 697 10.23 21.70 -38.70
N GLU A 698 9.13 21.15 -39.19
CA GLU A 698 8.87 19.72 -39.30
C GLU A 698 9.94 19.01 -40.11
N LYS A 699 10.33 19.59 -41.26
CA LYS A 699 11.36 19.00 -42.13
C LYS A 699 12.70 18.90 -41.40
N SER A 700 13.17 20.01 -40.81
CA SER A 700 14.44 20.03 -40.11
C SER A 700 14.47 19.09 -38.91
N VAL A 701 13.35 18.96 -38.20
CA VAL A 701 13.23 18.04 -37.06
C VAL A 701 13.21 16.58 -37.51
N ASN A 702 12.41 16.25 -38.54
CA ASN A 702 12.39 14.88 -39.07
C ASN A 702 13.76 14.47 -39.63
N ASP A 703 14.45 15.35 -40.37
CA ASP A 703 15.82 15.08 -40.86
C ASP A 703 16.79 14.76 -39.71
N LYS A 704 16.68 15.46 -38.57
CA LYS A 704 17.47 15.17 -37.35
C LYS A 704 17.13 13.81 -36.77
N ILE A 705 15.83 13.50 -36.59
CA ILE A 705 15.37 12.24 -35.98
C ILE A 705 15.79 11.06 -36.85
N ASP A 706 15.58 11.16 -38.16
CA ASP A 706 15.93 10.11 -39.12
C ASP A 706 17.46 9.88 -39.12
N GLY A 707 18.26 10.94 -39.00
CA GLY A 707 19.71 10.84 -38.80
C GLY A 707 20.10 10.10 -37.51
N MET A 708 19.41 10.36 -36.38
CA MET A 708 19.65 9.67 -35.11
C MET A 708 19.34 8.16 -35.18
N TYR A 709 18.23 7.80 -35.83
CA TYR A 709 17.80 6.41 -35.97
C TYR A 709 18.64 5.64 -37.00
N ALA A 710 19.03 6.29 -38.10
CA ALA A 710 19.97 5.73 -39.06
C ALA A 710 21.33 5.42 -38.41
N ALA A 711 21.85 6.32 -37.56
CA ALA A 711 23.09 6.12 -36.82
C ALA A 711 23.02 4.92 -35.84
N LYS A 712 21.84 4.62 -35.29
CA LYS A 712 21.59 3.48 -34.40
C LYS A 712 21.24 2.18 -35.13
N ASN A 713 21.06 2.22 -36.46
CA ASN A 713 20.50 1.11 -37.25
C ASN A 713 19.17 0.57 -36.66
N MET A 714 18.29 1.49 -36.24
CA MET A 714 17.00 1.17 -35.64
C MET A 714 15.86 1.81 -36.44
N VAL A 715 14.69 1.20 -36.38
CA VAL A 715 13.46 1.76 -36.96
C VAL A 715 12.85 2.76 -35.98
N ARG A 716 12.41 3.92 -36.49
CA ARG A 716 11.70 4.91 -35.69
C ARG A 716 10.37 4.33 -35.17
N PRO A 717 10.05 4.48 -33.87
CA PRO A 717 8.77 4.06 -33.34
C PRO A 717 7.60 4.79 -34.01
N SER A 718 6.49 4.09 -34.20
CA SER A 718 5.26 4.65 -34.76
C SER A 718 4.04 4.21 -33.96
N TYR A 719 2.92 4.92 -34.17
CA TYR A 719 1.60 4.45 -33.73
C TYR A 719 1.21 3.21 -34.53
N ILE A 720 0.71 2.18 -33.85
CA ILE A 720 0.32 0.91 -34.50
C ILE A 720 -1.19 0.92 -34.77
N GLY A 721 -1.56 0.84 -36.06
CA GLY A 721 -2.96 0.84 -36.52
C GLY A 721 -3.45 2.23 -36.93
N ASP A 722 -4.74 2.31 -37.24
CA ASP A 722 -5.38 3.56 -37.67
C ASP A 722 -5.65 4.50 -36.49
N LEU A 723 -5.49 5.81 -36.72
CA LEU A 723 -5.87 6.82 -35.73
C LEU A 723 -7.39 6.79 -35.50
N PRO A 724 -7.84 6.77 -34.23
CA PRO A 724 -9.27 6.77 -33.93
C PRO A 724 -9.92 8.10 -34.29
N GLU A 725 -11.24 8.09 -34.49
CA GLU A 725 -12.02 9.30 -34.75
C GLU A 725 -11.81 10.33 -33.63
N GLY A 726 -11.49 11.57 -34.01
CA GLY A 726 -11.19 12.66 -33.08
C GLY A 726 -9.71 12.80 -32.69
N ASN A 727 -8.83 11.88 -33.12
CA ASN A 727 -7.38 12.01 -32.95
C ASN A 727 -6.75 12.78 -34.12
N ASP A 728 -6.10 13.91 -33.84
CA ASP A 728 -5.46 14.80 -34.82
C ASP A 728 -3.96 14.49 -35.04
N GLY A 729 -3.43 13.45 -34.40
CA GLY A 729 -2.01 13.06 -34.48
C GLY A 729 -1.08 13.80 -33.51
N LEU A 730 -1.58 14.73 -32.70
CA LEU A 730 -0.78 15.42 -31.68
C LEU A 730 -0.16 14.42 -30.68
N GLY A 731 1.15 14.55 -30.44
CA GLY A 731 1.93 13.71 -29.53
C GLY A 731 2.62 12.52 -30.22
N LEU A 732 2.51 12.39 -31.54
CA LEU A 732 3.10 11.29 -32.31
C LEU A 732 4.34 11.68 -33.11
N MET A 733 4.58 12.98 -33.33
CA MET A 733 5.74 13.42 -34.10
C MET A 733 7.05 13.12 -33.35
N LEU A 734 7.09 13.25 -32.03
CA LEU A 734 8.31 13.03 -31.25
C LEU A 734 8.40 11.61 -30.66
N LEU A 735 7.78 10.59 -31.27
CA LEU A 735 8.02 9.21 -30.84
C LEU A 735 9.50 8.83 -31.04
N GLY A 736 10.11 8.29 -29.98
CA GLY A 736 11.50 7.84 -29.99
C GLY A 736 12.55 8.88 -29.57
N VAL A 737 12.15 10.15 -29.40
CA VAL A 737 13.02 11.28 -29.01
C VAL A 737 12.28 12.21 -28.05
N SER A 738 12.97 13.14 -27.38
CA SER A 738 12.32 14.24 -26.66
C SER A 738 12.40 15.55 -27.43
N GLY A 739 11.53 16.51 -27.11
CA GLY A 739 11.67 17.89 -27.55
C GLY A 739 13.05 18.49 -27.24
N GLU A 740 13.69 18.06 -26.16
CA GLU A 740 15.05 18.46 -25.78
C GLU A 740 16.10 18.07 -26.84
N ASP A 741 15.90 16.94 -27.52
CA ASP A 741 16.86 16.42 -28.51
C ASP A 741 16.80 17.17 -29.84
N VAL A 742 15.68 17.81 -30.14
CA VAL A 742 15.38 18.36 -31.47
C VAL A 742 15.27 19.88 -31.51
N LEU A 743 14.92 20.52 -30.38
CA LEU A 743 14.79 21.96 -30.23
C LEU A 743 16.02 22.60 -29.56
N PRO A 744 16.25 23.92 -29.76
CA PRO A 744 17.20 24.67 -28.96
C PRO A 744 16.87 24.59 -27.47
N LYS A 745 17.91 24.46 -26.62
CA LYS A 745 17.75 24.25 -25.17
C LYS A 745 16.96 25.36 -24.46
N ASP A 746 17.19 26.61 -24.84
CA ASP A 746 16.47 27.77 -24.30
C ASP A 746 14.97 27.70 -24.61
N LYS A 747 14.61 27.30 -25.83
CA LYS A 747 13.21 27.13 -26.24
C LYS A 747 12.54 25.96 -25.56
N TYR A 748 13.22 24.82 -25.44
CA TYR A 748 12.72 23.68 -24.71
C TYR A 748 12.44 24.00 -23.24
N GLU A 749 13.36 24.67 -22.55
CA GLU A 749 13.17 25.06 -21.14
C GLU A 749 12.02 26.07 -20.95
N GLU A 750 11.83 27.01 -21.89
CA GLU A 750 10.68 27.92 -21.91
C GLU A 750 9.35 27.16 -22.02
N ILE A 751 9.25 26.26 -23.02
CA ILE A 751 8.06 25.43 -23.24
C ILE A 751 7.80 24.55 -22.02
N LYS A 752 8.81 23.87 -21.50
CA LYS A 752 8.73 23.01 -20.32
C LYS A 752 8.20 23.75 -19.10
N ALA A 753 8.74 24.93 -18.80
CA ALA A 753 8.29 25.74 -17.67
C ALA A 753 6.81 26.16 -17.83
N TRP A 754 6.39 26.55 -19.04
CA TRP A 754 5.00 26.89 -19.33
C TRP A 754 4.08 25.67 -19.19
N THR A 755 4.40 24.55 -19.83
CA THR A 755 3.63 23.30 -19.81
C THR A 755 3.36 22.84 -18.38
N LEU A 756 4.41 22.78 -17.54
CA LEU A 756 4.29 22.36 -16.13
C LEU A 756 3.33 23.25 -15.32
N SER A 757 3.21 24.54 -15.68
CA SER A 757 2.27 25.46 -15.03
C SER A 757 0.81 25.31 -15.49
N GLN A 758 0.59 24.75 -16.69
CA GLN A 758 -0.73 24.62 -17.29
C GLN A 758 -1.35 23.23 -17.10
N VAL A 759 -0.54 22.17 -17.18
CA VAL A 759 -0.99 20.78 -17.22
C VAL A 759 -1.97 20.43 -16.10
N ARG A 760 -3.06 19.73 -16.45
CA ARG A 760 -4.15 19.40 -15.54
C ARG A 760 -4.29 17.90 -15.35
N GLY A 761 -4.35 17.46 -14.11
CA GLY A 761 -4.58 16.04 -13.84
C GLY A 761 -4.43 15.65 -12.39
N THR A 762 -4.46 14.35 -12.17
CA THR A 762 -4.30 13.71 -10.86
C THR A 762 -3.46 12.46 -11.03
N VAL A 763 -2.49 12.26 -10.16
CA VAL A 763 -1.89 10.94 -9.92
C VAL A 763 -2.39 10.43 -8.58
N GLN A 764 -2.71 9.14 -8.48
CA GLN A 764 -3.27 8.58 -7.25
C GLN A 764 -2.23 8.55 -6.13
N ALA A 765 -1.14 7.79 -6.30
CA ALA A 765 0.08 7.86 -5.52
C ALA A 765 -0.06 7.89 -3.99
N ASP A 766 -1.12 7.29 -3.45
CA ASP A 766 -1.33 7.23 -2.00
C ASP A 766 -0.70 5.96 -1.44
N ILE A 767 0.53 6.07 -0.94
CA ILE A 767 1.33 4.96 -0.40
C ILE A 767 0.76 4.43 0.92
N LEU A 768 0.12 5.27 1.74
CA LEU A 768 -0.39 4.84 3.05
C LEU A 768 -1.55 3.85 2.93
N LYS A 769 -2.41 3.98 1.91
CA LYS A 769 -3.46 2.97 1.65
C LYS A 769 -2.89 1.67 1.05
N GLU A 770 -1.71 1.70 0.44
CA GLU A 770 -1.09 0.50 -0.14
C GLU A 770 -0.73 -0.48 0.96
N ASP A 771 -0.11 0.01 2.04
CA ASP A 771 0.21 -0.80 3.22
C ASP A 771 -1.05 -1.24 3.99
N GLN A 772 -2.10 -0.39 4.00
CA GLN A 772 -3.32 -0.68 4.77
C GLN A 772 -4.27 -1.66 4.08
N ALA A 773 -4.33 -1.70 2.75
CA ALA A 773 -5.39 -2.41 2.04
C ALA A 773 -5.04 -2.92 0.63
N GLN A 774 -4.36 -2.13 -0.20
CA GLN A 774 -4.25 -2.45 -1.63
C GLN A 774 -3.07 -3.35 -1.99
N ASN A 775 -2.03 -3.38 -1.15
CA ASN A 775 -0.91 -4.31 -1.27
C ASN A 775 -0.14 -4.22 -2.62
N THR A 776 -0.07 -3.03 -3.25
CA THR A 776 0.75 -2.79 -4.47
C THR A 776 2.01 -1.95 -4.19
N CYS A 777 2.43 -1.87 -2.92
CA CYS A 777 3.68 -1.19 -2.57
C CYS A 777 4.89 -2.04 -2.99
N ILE A 778 5.68 -1.54 -3.94
CA ILE A 778 6.89 -2.20 -4.46
C ILE A 778 8.19 -1.73 -3.80
N PHE A 779 8.10 -0.65 -3.03
CA PHE A 779 9.21 -0.09 -2.25
C PHE A 779 8.88 -0.16 -0.76
N SER A 780 9.86 0.10 0.11
CA SER A 780 9.52 0.33 1.51
C SER A 780 8.64 1.58 1.64
N THR A 781 7.69 1.55 2.56
CA THR A 781 6.75 2.67 2.81
C THR A 781 7.50 3.98 3.06
N GLU A 782 8.63 3.93 3.76
CA GLU A 782 9.46 5.11 4.03
C GLU A 782 10.08 5.70 2.75
N PHE A 783 10.64 4.85 1.89
CA PHE A 783 11.23 5.29 0.64
C PHE A 783 10.17 5.84 -0.32
N ALA A 784 9.02 5.17 -0.42
CA ALA A 784 7.91 5.62 -1.24
C ALA A 784 7.34 6.97 -0.77
N LEU A 785 7.19 7.18 0.54
CA LEU A 785 6.79 8.48 1.10
C LEU A 785 7.83 9.57 0.84
N ARG A 786 9.13 9.23 0.91
CA ARG A 786 10.21 10.16 0.52
C ARG A 786 10.06 10.63 -0.92
N LEU A 787 9.86 9.71 -1.86
CA LEU A 787 9.64 10.05 -3.27
C LEU A 787 8.41 10.94 -3.45
N MET A 788 7.32 10.68 -2.72
CA MET A 788 6.12 11.55 -2.76
C MET A 788 6.40 12.97 -2.25
N GLY A 789 7.22 13.10 -1.20
CA GLY A 789 7.70 14.40 -0.74
C GLY A 789 8.55 15.12 -1.80
N ASP A 790 9.41 14.39 -2.51
CA ASP A 790 10.26 14.96 -3.58
C ASP A 790 9.40 15.44 -4.77
N VAL A 791 8.36 14.68 -5.14
CA VAL A 791 7.38 15.09 -6.16
C VAL A 791 6.66 16.38 -5.75
N GLN A 792 6.18 16.46 -4.50
CA GLN A 792 5.47 17.65 -4.02
C GLN A 792 6.41 18.87 -3.94
N GLU A 793 7.66 18.68 -3.52
CA GLU A 793 8.68 19.74 -3.50
C GLU A 793 8.96 20.26 -4.91
N TYR A 794 9.11 19.36 -5.88
CA TYR A 794 9.25 19.72 -7.29
C TYR A 794 8.04 20.50 -7.80
N PHE A 795 6.81 20.08 -7.45
CA PHE A 795 5.59 20.77 -7.84
C PHE A 795 5.54 22.20 -7.32
N THR A 796 5.90 22.40 -6.04
CA THR A 796 5.96 23.73 -5.44
C THR A 796 7.03 24.59 -6.12
N ALA A 797 8.25 24.08 -6.29
CA ALA A 797 9.36 24.79 -6.90
C ALA A 797 9.10 25.17 -8.38
N LYS A 798 8.45 24.29 -9.15
CA LYS A 798 8.12 24.50 -10.56
C LYS A 798 6.73 25.07 -10.81
N LYS A 799 6.01 25.46 -9.75
CA LYS A 799 4.66 26.06 -9.82
C LYS A 799 3.63 25.18 -10.56
N VAL A 800 3.70 23.86 -10.36
CA VAL A 800 2.70 22.90 -10.85
C VAL A 800 1.44 23.02 -9.98
N ARG A 801 0.50 23.87 -10.39
CA ARG A 801 -0.66 24.28 -9.57
C ARG A 801 -1.98 23.64 -9.96
N ASN A 802 -2.03 22.97 -11.12
CA ASN A 802 -3.25 22.38 -11.68
C ASN A 802 -3.22 20.85 -11.71
N PHE A 803 -2.17 20.25 -11.13
CA PHE A 803 -2.01 18.80 -11.03
C PHE A 803 -2.03 18.39 -9.56
N TYR A 804 -2.86 17.41 -9.20
CA TYR A 804 -2.90 16.85 -7.86
C TYR A 804 -1.82 15.77 -7.73
N SER A 805 -0.87 16.00 -6.83
CA SER A 805 0.29 15.13 -6.60
C SER A 805 -0.07 13.83 -5.86
N VAL A 806 -1.20 13.83 -5.15
CA VAL A 806 -1.74 12.66 -4.44
C VAL A 806 -3.26 12.71 -4.40
N SER A 807 -3.89 11.55 -4.61
CA SER A 807 -5.30 11.30 -4.38
C SER A 807 -5.47 10.32 -3.22
N ILE A 808 -5.65 10.88 -2.03
CA ILE A 808 -5.74 10.16 -0.75
C ILE A 808 -7.01 9.31 -0.77
N SER A 809 -6.86 7.99 -0.75
CA SER A 809 -7.92 7.07 -1.17
C SER A 809 -8.39 6.11 -0.08
N GLY A 810 -9.70 6.13 0.16
CA GLY A 810 -10.43 5.16 0.99
C GLY A 810 -11.11 4.05 0.20
N TYR A 811 -11.24 4.21 -1.13
CA TYR A 811 -11.94 3.22 -1.97
C TYR A 811 -11.43 1.79 -1.72
N HIS A 812 -10.12 1.59 -1.85
CA HIS A 812 -9.47 0.29 -1.70
C HIS A 812 -9.57 -0.26 -0.27
N ILE A 813 -9.54 0.61 0.75
CA ILE A 813 -9.74 0.24 2.16
C ILE A 813 -11.15 -0.34 2.36
N ALA A 814 -12.16 0.26 1.73
CA ALA A 814 -13.54 -0.21 1.78
C ALA A 814 -13.73 -1.54 1.03
N GLU A 815 -13.18 -1.63 -0.18
CA GLU A 815 -13.26 -2.85 -1.00
C GLU A 815 -12.55 -4.04 -0.32
N ALA A 816 -11.49 -3.80 0.46
CA ALA A 816 -10.81 -4.81 1.26
C ALA A 816 -11.62 -5.31 2.47
N GLY A 817 -12.70 -4.62 2.87
CA GLY A 817 -13.49 -5.06 4.01
C GLY A 817 -14.07 -3.96 4.89
N ALA A 818 -13.50 -2.75 4.86
CA ALA A 818 -13.82 -1.72 5.83
C ALA A 818 -15.23 -1.15 5.67
N ASN A 819 -15.91 -0.94 6.79
CA ASN A 819 -17.17 -0.21 6.82
C ASN A 819 -16.94 1.30 6.50
N PRO A 820 -18.01 2.08 6.22
CA PRO A 820 -17.88 3.47 5.80
C PRO A 820 -17.16 4.37 6.82
N ILE A 821 -17.35 4.11 8.12
CA ILE A 821 -16.73 4.89 9.20
C ILE A 821 -15.22 4.64 9.22
N THR A 822 -14.80 3.38 9.17
CA THR A 822 -13.39 3.00 9.13
C THR A 822 -12.72 3.53 7.86
N GLN A 823 -13.38 3.43 6.70
CA GLN A 823 -12.91 4.02 5.45
C GLN A 823 -12.63 5.52 5.63
N LEU A 824 -13.64 6.28 6.07
CA LEU A 824 -13.52 7.73 6.21
C LEU A 824 -12.41 8.12 7.21
N ALA A 825 -12.36 7.44 8.36
CA ALA A 825 -11.39 7.73 9.41
C ALA A 825 -9.94 7.47 8.94
N PHE A 826 -9.67 6.33 8.31
CA PHE A 826 -8.33 6.00 7.81
C PHE A 826 -7.93 6.92 6.66
N THR A 827 -8.85 7.24 5.74
CA THR A 827 -8.55 8.13 4.61
C THR A 827 -8.18 9.54 5.09
N LEU A 828 -8.95 10.12 6.02
CA LEU A 828 -8.62 11.43 6.59
C LEU A 828 -7.34 11.38 7.42
N SER A 829 -7.10 10.29 8.16
CA SER A 829 -5.85 10.07 8.89
C SER A 829 -4.65 10.07 7.95
N ASN A 830 -4.72 9.36 6.84
CA ASN A 830 -3.69 9.33 5.80
C ASN A 830 -3.47 10.73 5.22
N GLY A 831 -4.56 11.45 4.91
CA GLY A 831 -4.48 12.83 4.42
C GLY A 831 -3.77 13.78 5.39
N PHE A 832 -4.10 13.71 6.68
CA PHE A 832 -3.39 14.50 7.70
C PHE A 832 -1.96 14.04 7.94
N THR A 833 -1.65 12.76 7.70
CA THR A 833 -0.27 12.26 7.73
C THR A 833 0.57 12.92 6.63
N TYR A 834 0.05 13.03 5.39
CA TYR A 834 0.73 13.79 4.33
C TYR A 834 0.90 15.27 4.70
N VAL A 835 -0.11 15.89 5.32
CA VAL A 835 0.00 17.28 5.80
C VAL A 835 1.16 17.43 6.79
N GLU A 836 1.22 16.58 7.82
CA GLU A 836 2.32 16.64 8.81
C GLU A 836 3.68 16.33 8.18
N TYR A 837 3.73 15.40 7.22
CA TYR A 837 4.97 15.06 6.52
C TYR A 837 5.49 16.20 5.65
N TYR A 838 4.63 16.85 4.86
CA TYR A 838 5.05 17.99 4.05
C TYR A 838 5.41 19.21 4.91
N LEU A 839 4.74 19.41 6.04
CA LEU A 839 5.15 20.41 7.03
C LEU A 839 6.51 20.09 7.66
N SER A 840 6.80 18.81 7.96
CA SER A 840 8.11 18.41 8.52
C SER A 840 9.26 18.60 7.53
N ARG A 841 8.96 18.61 6.22
CA ARG A 841 9.89 19.01 5.15
C ARG A 841 10.02 20.52 4.93
N GLY A 842 9.32 21.34 5.71
CA GLY A 842 9.41 22.80 5.63
C GLY A 842 8.51 23.45 4.56
N MET A 843 7.56 22.73 3.99
CA MET A 843 6.62 23.26 3.01
C MET A 843 5.50 24.05 3.70
N HIS A 844 5.07 25.18 3.11
CA HIS A 844 3.95 25.94 3.67
C HIS A 844 2.61 25.25 3.35
N ILE A 845 1.66 25.26 4.30
CA ILE A 845 0.36 24.56 4.17
C ILE A 845 -0.39 24.93 2.89
N ASP A 846 -0.34 26.20 2.49
CA ASP A 846 -1.06 26.71 1.33
C ASP A 846 -0.40 26.39 -0.02
N ASP A 847 0.82 25.88 -0.02
CA ASP A 847 1.53 25.50 -1.24
C ASP A 847 1.10 24.11 -1.74
N PHE A 848 0.73 23.21 -0.83
CA PHE A 848 0.41 21.82 -1.16
C PHE A 848 -1.02 21.40 -0.83
N ALA A 849 -1.67 21.93 0.21
CA ALA A 849 -3.03 21.50 0.58
C ALA A 849 -4.06 21.64 -0.56
N PRO A 850 -4.02 22.69 -1.40
CA PRO A 850 -4.89 22.79 -2.58
C PRO A 850 -4.66 21.73 -3.67
N ASN A 851 -3.51 21.05 -3.64
CA ASN A 851 -3.10 19.99 -4.56
C ASN A 851 -3.36 18.58 -3.98
N LEU A 852 -3.98 18.49 -2.80
CA LEU A 852 -4.47 17.23 -2.25
C LEU A 852 -5.88 16.95 -2.80
N SER A 853 -6.06 15.76 -3.35
CA SER A 853 -7.37 15.22 -3.74
C SER A 853 -7.72 14.02 -2.85
N PHE A 854 -9.00 13.71 -2.73
CA PHE A 854 -9.50 12.55 -1.98
C PHE A 854 -10.31 11.62 -2.88
N PHE A 855 -10.41 10.35 -2.50
CA PHE A 855 -11.15 9.36 -3.26
C PHE A 855 -11.86 8.35 -2.34
N PHE A 856 -13.20 8.31 -2.38
CA PHE A 856 -14.02 7.42 -1.55
C PHE A 856 -14.79 6.38 -2.38
N SER A 857 -15.09 5.23 -1.77
CA SER A 857 -16.10 4.28 -2.23
C SER A 857 -17.48 4.68 -1.69
N ASN A 858 -18.53 4.44 -2.47
CA ASN A 858 -19.92 4.51 -2.03
C ASN A 858 -20.58 3.13 -2.12
N GLY A 859 -21.02 2.60 -0.99
CA GLY A 859 -21.82 1.38 -0.88
C GLY A 859 -23.29 1.67 -0.52
N ILE A 860 -23.96 0.66 0.02
CA ILE A 860 -25.40 0.72 0.36
C ILE A 860 -25.67 1.13 1.82
N ASP A 861 -24.65 1.09 2.67
CA ASP A 861 -24.75 1.45 4.09
C ASP A 861 -25.18 2.92 4.28
N PRO A 862 -25.99 3.24 5.30
CA PRO A 862 -26.55 4.58 5.49
C PRO A 862 -25.52 5.70 5.58
N GLU A 863 -24.34 5.43 6.14
CA GLU A 863 -23.28 6.41 6.37
C GLU A 863 -22.70 6.98 5.06
N TYR A 864 -22.81 6.24 3.94
CA TYR A 864 -22.39 6.71 2.63
C TYR A 864 -23.18 7.93 2.13
N ALA A 865 -24.41 8.12 2.61
CA ALA A 865 -25.21 9.32 2.29
C ALA A 865 -24.61 10.63 2.85
N VAL A 866 -23.66 10.54 3.79
CA VAL A 866 -23.05 11.70 4.46
C VAL A 866 -21.52 11.70 4.45
N ILE A 867 -20.88 10.75 3.78
CA ILE A 867 -19.42 10.57 3.87
C ILE A 867 -18.65 11.82 3.39
N GLY A 868 -19.08 12.43 2.29
CA GLY A 868 -18.43 13.60 1.67
C GLY A 868 -18.58 14.88 2.49
N ARG A 869 -19.81 15.17 2.96
CA ARG A 869 -20.07 16.32 3.84
C ARG A 869 -19.32 16.24 5.18
N VAL A 870 -19.20 15.04 5.77
CA VAL A 870 -18.43 14.85 7.00
C VAL A 870 -16.93 15.05 6.72
N ALA A 871 -16.41 14.50 5.62
CA ALA A 871 -15.01 14.68 5.21
C ALA A 871 -14.66 16.17 5.06
N ARG A 872 -15.46 16.93 4.28
CA ARG A 872 -15.26 18.36 4.05
C ARG A 872 -15.24 19.15 5.36
N ARG A 873 -16.21 18.90 6.24
CA ARG A 873 -16.33 19.64 7.49
C ARG A 873 -15.16 19.38 8.45
N ILE A 874 -14.71 18.12 8.56
CA ILE A 874 -13.55 17.76 9.39
C ILE A 874 -12.30 18.45 8.87
N TRP A 875 -12.06 18.36 7.56
CA TRP A 875 -10.90 18.96 6.90
C TRP A 875 -10.87 20.47 7.03
N ALA A 876 -11.97 21.15 6.68
CA ALA A 876 -12.05 22.61 6.70
C ALA A 876 -11.75 23.18 8.09
N LYS A 877 -12.35 22.60 9.14
CA LYS A 877 -12.11 23.00 10.54
C LYS A 877 -10.63 22.80 10.92
N ALA A 878 -10.07 21.61 10.62
CA ALA A 878 -8.68 21.29 10.92
C ALA A 878 -7.70 22.24 10.20
N ILE A 879 -7.80 22.38 8.88
CA ILE A 879 -6.90 23.23 8.09
C ILE A 879 -6.96 24.68 8.56
N LYS A 880 -8.14 25.21 8.85
CA LYS A 880 -8.29 26.59 9.30
C LYS A 880 -7.77 26.84 10.70
N LEU A 881 -8.16 26.00 11.66
CA LEU A 881 -8.01 26.28 13.09
C LEU A 881 -6.77 25.63 13.70
N LYS A 882 -6.31 24.51 13.14
CA LYS A 882 -5.09 23.82 13.61
C LYS A 882 -3.87 24.22 12.78
N TYR A 883 -4.03 24.29 11.45
CA TYR A 883 -2.91 24.53 10.53
C TYR A 883 -2.83 25.96 9.98
N GLY A 884 -3.83 26.81 10.22
CA GLY A 884 -3.84 28.21 9.76
C GLY A 884 -3.95 28.39 8.24
N GLY A 885 -4.38 27.38 7.51
CA GLY A 885 -4.46 27.42 6.04
C GLY A 885 -5.58 28.32 5.52
N ASN A 886 -5.37 28.87 4.33
CA ASN A 886 -6.31 29.78 3.67
C ASN A 886 -7.59 29.08 3.19
N ALA A 887 -8.55 29.85 2.65
CA ALA A 887 -9.84 29.33 2.19
C ALA A 887 -9.72 28.24 1.12
N ARG A 888 -8.73 28.32 0.21
CA ARG A 888 -8.51 27.32 -0.83
C ARG A 888 -7.98 26.00 -0.24
N SER A 889 -7.11 26.07 0.76
CA SER A 889 -6.58 24.91 1.48
C SER A 889 -7.65 24.18 2.31
N GLN A 890 -8.69 24.90 2.76
CA GLN A 890 -9.83 24.35 3.50
C GLN A 890 -10.81 23.56 2.61
N MET A 891 -10.72 23.69 1.29
CA MET A 891 -11.64 23.04 0.34
C MET A 891 -11.19 21.61 0.01
N LEU A 892 -11.73 20.62 0.72
CA LEU A 892 -11.51 19.21 0.40
C LEU A 892 -12.27 18.83 -0.87
N LYS A 893 -11.52 18.47 -1.92
CA LYS A 893 -12.06 17.93 -3.17
C LYS A 893 -11.99 16.42 -3.18
N TYR A 894 -13.05 15.76 -3.60
CA TYR A 894 -13.05 14.30 -3.68
C TYR A 894 -13.75 13.74 -4.91
N HIS A 895 -13.25 12.60 -5.36
CA HIS A 895 -13.92 11.69 -6.28
C HIS A 895 -14.70 10.61 -5.49
N ILE A 896 -15.81 10.13 -6.05
CA ILE A 896 -16.52 8.94 -5.55
C ILE A 896 -16.62 7.92 -6.68
N GLN A 897 -16.37 6.65 -6.34
CA GLN A 897 -16.68 5.50 -7.18
C GLN A 897 -17.65 4.58 -6.43
N THR A 898 -18.59 3.99 -7.16
CA THR A 898 -19.55 3.00 -6.64
C THR A 898 -18.82 1.72 -6.23
N SER A 899 -19.28 1.05 -5.18
CA SER A 899 -18.57 -0.10 -4.60
C SER A 899 -18.62 -1.33 -5.52
N GLY A 900 -17.44 -1.79 -5.97
CA GLY A 900 -17.29 -3.01 -6.75
C GLY A 900 -17.72 -4.27 -5.98
N ARG A 901 -17.45 -4.31 -4.67
CA ARG A 901 -17.83 -5.39 -3.76
C ARG A 901 -19.33 -5.58 -3.62
N SER A 902 -20.12 -4.53 -3.87
CA SER A 902 -21.58 -4.63 -3.87
C SER A 902 -22.15 -5.30 -5.14
N LEU A 903 -21.32 -5.47 -6.16
CA LEU A 903 -21.70 -6.05 -7.45
C LEU A 903 -21.43 -7.55 -7.44
N HIS A 904 -22.40 -8.33 -7.90
CA HIS A 904 -22.35 -9.79 -7.83
C HIS A 904 -22.31 -10.41 -9.21
N ALA A 905 -21.67 -11.58 -9.32
CA ALA A 905 -21.60 -12.34 -10.57
C ALA A 905 -22.92 -13.05 -10.90
N GLN A 906 -23.78 -13.28 -9.91
CA GLN A 906 -25.12 -13.81 -10.09
C GLN A 906 -26.12 -12.68 -10.25
N GLU A 907 -27.10 -12.86 -11.14
CA GLU A 907 -28.16 -11.87 -11.41
C GLU A 907 -27.55 -10.48 -11.68
N ILE A 908 -26.63 -10.42 -12.65
CA ILE A 908 -25.81 -9.23 -12.92
C ILE A 908 -26.64 -7.98 -13.21
N ASP A 909 -27.86 -8.13 -13.71
CA ASP A 909 -28.79 -7.02 -13.98
C ASP A 909 -29.15 -6.24 -12.70
N PHE A 910 -29.14 -6.88 -11.52
CA PHE A 910 -29.38 -6.18 -10.25
C PHE A 910 -28.25 -5.25 -9.83
N ASN A 911 -27.08 -5.34 -10.48
CA ASN A 911 -25.97 -4.42 -10.22
C ASN A 911 -26.30 -2.98 -10.63
N ASP A 912 -27.13 -2.78 -11.65
CA ASP A 912 -27.57 -1.45 -12.08
C ASP A 912 -28.42 -0.76 -11.02
N ILE A 913 -29.28 -1.51 -10.32
CA ILE A 913 -30.09 -0.98 -9.22
C ILE A 913 -29.19 -0.45 -8.09
N ARG A 914 -28.20 -1.26 -7.68
CA ARG A 914 -27.27 -0.89 -6.60
C ARG A 914 -26.42 0.31 -6.99
N THR A 915 -25.86 0.30 -8.20
CA THR A 915 -25.02 1.38 -8.74
C THR A 915 -25.79 2.68 -8.83
N THR A 916 -27.06 2.64 -9.26
CA THR A 916 -27.93 3.82 -9.35
C THR A 916 -28.13 4.50 -7.99
N LEU A 917 -28.42 3.73 -6.94
CA LEU A 917 -28.59 4.27 -5.58
C LEU A 917 -27.29 4.89 -5.04
N GLN A 918 -26.16 4.23 -5.26
CA GLN A 918 -24.85 4.69 -4.83
C GLN A 918 -24.44 6.00 -5.53
N ALA A 919 -24.70 6.10 -6.84
CA ALA A 919 -24.47 7.31 -7.62
C ALA A 919 -25.37 8.47 -7.18
N LEU A 920 -26.64 8.18 -6.85
CA LEU A 920 -27.58 9.19 -6.37
C LEU A 920 -27.08 9.86 -5.08
N TYR A 921 -26.60 9.07 -4.10
CA TYR A 921 -26.03 9.61 -2.86
C TYR A 921 -24.81 10.49 -3.12
N ALA A 922 -23.93 10.08 -4.03
CA ALA A 922 -22.75 10.85 -4.40
C ALA A 922 -23.10 12.22 -5.00
N ILE A 923 -24.10 12.25 -5.90
CA ILE A 923 -24.57 13.47 -6.57
C ILE A 923 -25.31 14.39 -5.59
N TYR A 924 -26.13 13.84 -4.70
CA TYR A 924 -26.83 14.57 -3.64
C TYR A 924 -25.88 15.18 -2.63
N ASP A 925 -24.79 14.49 -2.29
CA ASP A 925 -23.74 15.02 -1.43
C ASP A 925 -22.69 15.85 -2.19
N ASN A 926 -22.98 16.27 -3.43
CA ASN A 926 -22.19 17.25 -4.19
C ASN A 926 -20.71 16.84 -4.36
N CYS A 927 -20.46 15.65 -4.91
CA CYS A 927 -19.12 15.19 -5.31
C CYS A 927 -18.50 16.07 -6.43
N ASN A 928 -17.17 15.94 -6.65
CA ASN A 928 -16.38 16.71 -7.63
C ASN A 928 -15.90 15.86 -8.81
#